data_AF-A0A3N2BDW0-F1
#
_entry.id   AF-A0A3N2BDW0-F1
#
_cell.length_a   1.000
_cell.length_b   1.000
_cell.length_c   1.000
_cell.angle_alpha   90.00
_cell.angle_beta   90.00
_cell.angle_gamma   90.00
#
_symmetry.space_group_name_H-M   'P 1'
#
loop_
_entity.id
_entity.type
_entity.pdbx_description
1 polymer ?
#
loop_
_entity_poly.entity_id
_entity_poly.type
_entity_poly.pdbx_seq_one_letter_code
_entity_poly.pdbx_strand_id
1 'polypeptide(L)'
;MRRVAVAGHVCLDLVPRQLPHGGLTPGSLVEVGHLDISLGGSVANTARTLQQLGHPVRACATIGDDDLADVLRKRLSGPLVQADLTQVPATTSYSLVVEPGGQDRAFWHHVGANADFDPGVLDLGDAEILHLGYPSLLPGLLVDEGEPLLALLRRARAQGVTTSVDLAVVSAADLVSGPDWERLLPALAAQCDVLSPSLADLQSILPAGAHSAASCADQLVRWGAGVVVVSDGEAGLALRAGTAGRLREGGAALAPLSASWAGAAIDQTAVTVDHVVTTNGAGDAVSAAVLYALSVGLSPVQAGALMAAVAAAVVSGGTPDARAIARLGLLSAGSGPIPIGANQPSARFYRGGSQIAGFRGQQHVDDHTPEDWVASTVEVRGQEPVGLTRLPDGRLLREAIAEDPERWLGREHAARFGADTKLLVKLLDAGQRLPVHAHPGGEFAQHALGVSHGKAEAWYILTPGTVYLGLRESIGREAMADLVARQETETMLELLHEIQVEAGDCVYVPPGTLHAIGEGILLVEVQEPEDLSILLEWRGFDLDGAAEGHLGLGFDRALGAVDLSAMSDERVSALVARAPATGPWLPEEAESFFRLEVHQVAGTVPLDDGYAVMVGLEGEVQLGASGCLPTALAAGRVALVPAAARGRWLAGTGRVIVLRPPAS
;
A
#
# COMPACT_ATOMS: atom_id res chain seq x y z
N MET A 1 -2.06 6.20 11.46
CA MET A 1 -3.39 5.67 11.10
C MET A 1 -4.22 5.62 12.37
N ARG A 2 -5.52 5.96 12.32
CA ARG A 2 -6.34 6.01 13.54
C ARG A 2 -6.60 4.62 14.09
N ARG A 3 -6.87 4.45 15.39
CA ARG A 3 -7.21 3.13 15.97
C ARG A 3 -8.72 2.89 15.96
N VAL A 4 -9.16 1.73 15.45
CA VAL A 4 -10.59 1.35 15.36
C VAL A 4 -10.86 0.20 16.33
N ALA A 5 -11.84 0.39 17.22
CA ALA A 5 -12.44 -0.68 18.01
C ALA A 5 -13.77 -1.08 17.34
N VAL A 6 -13.92 -2.37 17.02
CA VAL A 6 -15.15 -2.95 16.49
C VAL A 6 -15.75 -3.80 17.59
N ALA A 7 -16.91 -3.40 18.11
CA ALA A 7 -17.61 -4.06 19.20
C ALA A 7 -18.98 -4.57 18.77
N GLY A 8 -19.50 -5.62 19.41
CA GLY A 8 -20.89 -6.05 19.26
C GLY A 8 -21.05 -7.52 18.90
N HIS A 9 -21.96 -7.83 17.98
CA HIS A 9 -22.35 -9.21 17.66
C HIS A 9 -21.22 -9.98 16.97
N VAL A 10 -20.97 -11.20 17.47
CA VAL A 10 -20.10 -12.20 16.84
C VAL A 10 -20.76 -13.57 16.94
N CYS A 11 -20.54 -14.43 15.95
CA CYS A 11 -20.98 -15.83 16.00
C CYS A 11 -20.09 -16.75 15.17
N LEU A 12 -20.29 -18.06 15.32
CA LEU A 12 -19.81 -19.05 14.35
C LEU A 12 -20.92 -19.42 13.38
N ASP A 13 -20.65 -19.26 12.09
CA ASP A 13 -21.51 -19.78 11.03
C ASP A 13 -21.13 -21.24 10.77
N LEU A 14 -22.11 -22.12 10.97
CA LEU A 14 -22.03 -23.56 10.83
C LEU A 14 -22.81 -23.96 9.57
N VAL A 15 -22.10 -24.35 8.52
CA VAL A 15 -22.67 -24.60 7.19
C VAL A 15 -22.50 -26.06 6.79
N PRO A 16 -23.56 -26.89 6.86
CA PRO A 16 -23.54 -28.22 6.29
C PRO A 16 -23.57 -28.16 4.75
N ARG A 17 -22.62 -28.81 4.08
CA ARG A 17 -22.46 -28.71 2.61
C ARG A 17 -23.55 -29.39 1.79
N GLN A 18 -24.31 -30.31 2.38
CA GLN A 18 -25.39 -31.00 1.66
C GLN A 18 -26.65 -30.94 2.50
N LEU A 19 -27.73 -30.42 1.92
CA LEU A 19 -29.04 -30.45 2.55
C LEU A 19 -30.00 -31.15 1.60
N PRO A 20 -30.85 -32.07 2.11
CA PRO A 20 -31.78 -32.80 1.27
C PRO A 20 -32.81 -31.86 0.66
N HIS A 21 -33.16 -32.12 -0.59
CA HIS A 21 -34.32 -31.49 -1.21
C HIS A 21 -35.60 -32.07 -0.59
N GLY A 22 -36.42 -31.25 0.09
CA GLY A 22 -37.74 -31.66 0.60
C GLY A 22 -38.01 -31.46 2.09
N GLY A 23 -37.12 -30.81 2.85
CA GLY A 23 -37.34 -30.49 4.26
C GLY A 23 -37.11 -31.66 5.23
N LEU A 24 -37.25 -31.41 6.53
CA LEU A 24 -37.01 -32.40 7.60
C LEU A 24 -38.28 -33.22 7.86
N THR A 25 -38.20 -34.55 7.74
CA THR A 25 -39.30 -35.45 8.12
C THR A 25 -39.07 -35.97 9.54
N PRO A 26 -40.03 -35.84 10.48
CA PRO A 26 -39.86 -36.37 11.83
C PRO A 26 -39.51 -37.86 11.83
N GLY A 27 -38.43 -38.23 12.55
CA GLY A 27 -37.95 -39.60 12.65
C GLY A 27 -37.06 -40.09 11.50
N SER A 28 -36.78 -39.27 10.48
CA SER A 28 -35.81 -39.61 9.44
C SER A 28 -34.38 -39.22 9.85
N LEU A 29 -33.40 -40.01 9.37
CA LEU A 29 -31.97 -39.67 9.43
C LEU A 29 -31.53 -39.16 8.06
N VAL A 30 -30.85 -38.03 8.04
CA VAL A 30 -30.39 -37.35 6.83
C VAL A 30 -28.90 -37.10 6.93
N GLU A 31 -28.15 -37.52 5.90
CA GLU A 31 -26.74 -37.14 5.74
C GLU A 31 -26.64 -35.70 5.23
N VAL A 32 -25.81 -34.86 5.87
CA VAL A 32 -25.69 -33.43 5.56
C VAL A 32 -24.30 -32.99 5.07
N GLY A 33 -23.47 -33.95 4.69
CA GLY A 33 -22.11 -33.71 4.19
C GLY A 33 -21.14 -33.14 5.25
N HIS A 34 -20.05 -32.53 4.77
CA HIS A 34 -19.06 -31.89 5.63
C HIS A 34 -19.58 -30.59 6.25
N LEU A 35 -19.16 -30.33 7.49
CA LEU A 35 -19.42 -29.07 8.19
C LEU A 35 -18.31 -28.06 7.88
N ASP A 36 -18.66 -26.95 7.24
CA ASP A 36 -17.81 -25.77 7.17
C ASP A 36 -18.11 -24.85 8.36
N ILE A 37 -17.05 -24.33 8.97
CA ILE A 37 -17.12 -23.39 10.10
C ILE A 37 -16.43 -22.10 9.67
N SER A 38 -17.17 -21.00 9.71
CA SER A 38 -16.68 -19.64 9.46
C SER A 38 -17.06 -18.70 10.59
N LEU A 39 -16.38 -17.54 10.65
CA LEU A 39 -16.81 -16.47 11.56
C LEU A 39 -17.95 -15.69 10.91
N GLY A 40 -19.00 -15.45 11.68
CA GLY A 40 -20.12 -14.58 11.36
C GLY A 40 -20.25 -13.42 12.35
N GLY A 41 -21.18 -12.51 12.04
CA GLY A 41 -21.44 -11.30 12.82
C GLY A 41 -20.56 -10.12 12.42
N SER A 42 -21.06 -8.92 12.74
CA SER A 42 -20.44 -7.65 12.35
C SER A 42 -19.00 -7.52 12.88
N VAL A 43 -18.74 -7.95 14.13
CA VAL A 43 -17.39 -7.88 14.71
C VAL A 43 -16.38 -8.61 13.84
N ALA A 44 -16.69 -9.84 13.43
CA ALA A 44 -15.78 -10.65 12.65
C ALA A 44 -15.63 -10.16 11.21
N ASN A 45 -16.73 -9.75 10.57
CA ASN A 45 -16.71 -9.33 9.17
C ASN A 45 -16.06 -7.95 9.00
N THR A 46 -16.44 -6.96 9.81
CA THR A 46 -15.88 -5.61 9.77
C THR A 46 -14.39 -5.63 10.14
N ALA A 47 -13.99 -6.37 11.18
CA ALA A 47 -12.58 -6.48 11.56
C ALA A 47 -11.72 -7.14 10.46
N ARG A 48 -12.25 -8.18 9.80
CA ARG A 48 -11.59 -8.86 8.68
C ARG A 48 -11.37 -7.90 7.51
N THR A 49 -12.39 -7.15 7.13
CA THR A 49 -12.28 -6.19 6.03
C THR A 49 -11.29 -5.06 6.36
N LEU A 50 -11.32 -4.52 7.59
CA LEU A 50 -10.33 -3.52 8.02
C LEU A 50 -8.89 -4.06 7.95
N GLN A 51 -8.65 -5.28 8.42
CA GLN A 51 -7.35 -5.94 8.29
C GLN A 51 -6.94 -6.10 6.82
N GLN A 52 -7.86 -6.49 5.93
CA GLN A 52 -7.59 -6.65 4.50
C GLN A 52 -7.25 -5.32 3.81
N LEU A 53 -7.82 -4.22 4.30
CA LEU A 53 -7.46 -2.85 3.93
C LEU A 53 -6.15 -2.37 4.58
N GLY A 54 -5.47 -3.23 5.35
CA GLY A 54 -4.21 -2.90 6.04
C GLY A 54 -4.38 -2.07 7.31
N HIS A 55 -5.58 -2.02 7.87
CA HIS A 55 -5.91 -1.20 9.04
C HIS A 55 -5.93 -2.05 10.32
N PRO A 56 -5.17 -1.69 11.37
CA PRO A 56 -5.21 -2.40 12.65
C PRO A 56 -6.56 -2.20 13.35
N VAL A 57 -7.06 -3.26 13.98
CA VAL A 57 -8.39 -3.27 14.60
C VAL A 57 -8.39 -4.04 15.91
N ARG A 58 -9.16 -3.52 16.88
CA ARG A 58 -9.46 -4.20 18.13
C ARG A 58 -10.88 -4.77 18.07
N ALA A 59 -11.00 -6.08 17.97
CA ALA A 59 -12.28 -6.78 17.88
C ALA A 59 -12.76 -7.13 19.30
N CYS A 60 -13.84 -6.48 19.73
CA CYS A 60 -14.38 -6.56 21.08
C CYS A 60 -15.71 -7.32 21.08
N ALA A 61 -15.80 -8.46 21.76
CA ALA A 61 -17.05 -9.22 21.79
C ALA A 61 -17.20 -10.04 23.06
N THR A 62 -18.42 -10.54 23.31
CA THR A 62 -18.71 -11.44 24.41
C THR A 62 -18.85 -12.87 23.88
N ILE A 63 -18.12 -13.81 24.48
CA ILE A 63 -18.08 -15.23 24.07
C ILE A 63 -18.43 -16.13 25.26
N GLY A 64 -18.88 -17.35 24.95
CA GLY A 64 -19.21 -18.33 25.96
C GLY A 64 -17.99 -18.98 26.61
N ASP A 65 -18.21 -19.93 27.50
CA ASP A 65 -17.18 -20.75 28.15
C ASP A 65 -17.09 -22.18 27.60
N ASP A 66 -17.44 -22.35 26.34
CA ASP A 66 -17.49 -23.61 25.61
C ASP A 66 -16.40 -23.76 24.53
N ASP A 67 -16.29 -24.95 23.92
CA ASP A 67 -15.31 -25.24 22.87
C ASP A 67 -15.48 -24.35 21.61
N LEU A 68 -16.69 -23.83 21.38
CA LEU A 68 -16.95 -22.90 20.27
C LEU A 68 -16.26 -21.55 20.52
N ALA A 69 -16.14 -21.12 21.78
CA ALA A 69 -15.42 -19.92 22.17
C ALA A 69 -13.94 -19.98 21.76
N ASP A 70 -13.30 -21.14 21.92
CA ASP A 70 -11.91 -21.38 21.53
C ASP A 70 -11.72 -21.31 20.02
N VAL A 71 -12.65 -21.91 19.25
CA VAL A 71 -12.63 -21.85 17.78
C VAL A 71 -12.78 -20.40 17.29
N LEU A 72 -13.70 -19.65 17.88
CA LEU A 72 -13.95 -18.26 17.57
C LEU A 72 -12.71 -17.40 17.87
N ARG A 73 -12.16 -17.51 19.08
CA ARG A 73 -10.96 -16.79 19.51
C ARG A 73 -9.77 -17.03 18.57
N LYS A 74 -9.54 -18.29 18.22
CA LYS A 74 -8.44 -18.69 17.32
C LYS A 74 -8.61 -18.11 15.92
N ARG A 75 -9.84 -18.07 15.39
CA ARG A 75 -10.11 -17.61 14.02
C ARG A 75 -10.19 -16.09 13.91
N LEU A 76 -10.61 -15.40 14.97
CA LEU A 76 -10.75 -13.94 14.99
C LEU A 76 -9.41 -13.24 15.10
N SER A 77 -8.44 -13.85 15.79
CA SER A 77 -7.10 -13.31 15.97
C SER A 77 -6.31 -13.32 14.64
N GLY A 78 -5.62 -12.23 14.32
CA GLY A 78 -4.81 -12.09 13.11
C GLY A 78 -3.69 -11.07 13.27
N PRO A 79 -2.78 -10.92 12.29
CA PRO A 79 -1.63 -10.02 12.38
C PRO A 79 -2.00 -8.56 12.68
N LEU A 80 -3.18 -8.11 12.25
CA LEU A 80 -3.70 -6.76 12.49
C LEU A 80 -4.99 -6.74 13.32
N VAL A 81 -5.44 -7.90 13.83
CA VAL A 81 -6.66 -8.01 14.66
C VAL A 81 -6.30 -8.44 16.07
N GLN A 82 -6.45 -7.52 17.02
CA GLN A 82 -6.39 -7.83 18.45
C GLN A 82 -7.78 -8.24 18.92
N ALA A 83 -7.93 -9.46 19.42
CA ALA A 83 -9.19 -9.97 19.95
C ALA A 83 -9.31 -9.69 21.47
N ASP A 84 -10.18 -8.76 21.84
CA ASP A 84 -10.52 -8.42 23.22
C ASP A 84 -11.87 -9.06 23.58
N LEU A 85 -11.83 -10.31 24.02
CA LEU A 85 -13.02 -11.12 24.23
C LEU A 85 -13.35 -11.25 25.72
N THR A 86 -14.57 -10.86 26.09
CA THR A 86 -15.13 -11.07 27.43
C THR A 86 -15.78 -12.45 27.47
N GLN A 87 -15.36 -13.29 28.41
CA GLN A 87 -15.93 -14.63 28.58
C GLN A 87 -17.02 -14.63 29.65
N VAL A 88 -18.17 -15.24 29.35
CA VAL A 88 -19.33 -15.35 30.25
C VAL A 88 -19.80 -16.80 30.38
N PRO A 89 -20.48 -17.19 31.47
CA PRO A 89 -21.00 -18.55 31.67
C PRO A 89 -22.27 -18.80 30.83
N ALA A 90 -22.13 -18.76 29.51
CA ALA A 90 -23.19 -18.96 28.52
C ALA A 90 -22.63 -19.69 27.28
N THR A 91 -23.51 -20.18 26.39
CA THR A 91 -23.10 -20.80 25.13
C THR A 91 -22.61 -19.73 24.15
N THR A 92 -21.52 -19.98 23.42
CA THR A 92 -21.07 -19.11 22.33
C THR A 92 -22.12 -19.05 21.22
N SER A 93 -22.35 -17.84 20.70
CA SER A 93 -23.31 -17.59 19.62
C SER A 93 -22.95 -18.36 18.35
N TYR A 94 -23.96 -18.92 17.68
CA TYR A 94 -23.78 -19.61 16.41
C TYR A 94 -25.02 -19.47 15.51
N SER A 95 -24.78 -19.63 14.21
CA SER A 95 -25.83 -19.70 13.19
C SER A 95 -25.68 -21.00 12.42
N LEU A 96 -26.77 -21.75 12.25
CA LEU A 96 -26.85 -22.82 11.25
C LEU A 96 -27.30 -22.19 9.94
N VAL A 97 -26.44 -22.23 8.94
CA VAL A 97 -26.74 -21.71 7.60
C VAL A 97 -27.28 -22.84 6.75
N VAL A 98 -28.53 -22.72 6.35
CA VAL A 98 -29.27 -23.75 5.61
C VAL A 98 -29.45 -23.27 4.17
N GLU A 99 -28.77 -23.92 3.23
CA GLU A 99 -28.83 -23.63 1.79
C GLU A 99 -29.44 -24.81 1.00
N PRO A 100 -30.77 -24.87 0.82
CA PRO A 100 -31.39 -25.83 -0.07
C PRO A 100 -31.06 -25.43 -1.53
N GLY A 101 -30.44 -26.32 -2.29
CA GLY A 101 -29.94 -25.99 -3.64
C GLY A 101 -30.97 -25.25 -4.52
N GLY A 102 -30.66 -24.01 -4.88
CA GLY A 102 -31.47 -23.13 -5.71
C GLY A 102 -32.43 -22.17 -4.99
N GLN A 103 -32.39 -22.09 -3.66
CA GLN A 103 -33.17 -21.12 -2.86
C GLN A 103 -32.26 -20.21 -2.02
N ASP A 104 -32.80 -19.06 -1.59
CA ASP A 104 -32.12 -18.17 -0.64
C ASP A 104 -31.87 -18.87 0.70
N ARG A 105 -30.76 -18.51 1.33
CA ARG A 105 -30.24 -19.13 2.55
C ARG A 105 -31.15 -18.79 3.74
N ALA A 106 -31.43 -19.78 4.58
CA ALA A 106 -32.09 -19.56 5.86
C ALA A 106 -31.07 -19.63 7.01
N PHE A 107 -31.19 -18.73 7.98
CA PHE A 107 -30.37 -18.72 9.18
C PHE A 107 -31.18 -19.17 10.38
N TRP A 108 -30.74 -20.22 11.06
CA TRP A 108 -31.23 -20.54 12.40
C TRP A 108 -30.18 -20.09 13.41
N HIS A 109 -30.52 -19.07 14.19
CA HIS A 109 -29.56 -18.36 15.02
C HIS A 109 -29.79 -18.62 16.51
N HIS A 110 -28.68 -18.78 17.25
CA HIS A 110 -28.67 -18.77 18.70
C HIS A 110 -27.83 -17.59 19.19
N VAL A 111 -28.48 -16.62 19.85
CA VAL A 111 -27.84 -15.37 20.33
C VAL A 111 -26.70 -15.66 21.32
N GLY A 112 -26.87 -16.66 22.20
CA GLY A 112 -25.84 -17.10 23.14
C GLY A 112 -25.27 -15.96 24.01
N ALA A 113 -23.96 -16.00 24.21
CA ALA A 113 -23.18 -15.04 24.99
C ALA A 113 -23.33 -13.57 24.56
N ASN A 114 -23.81 -13.28 23.33
CA ASN A 114 -24.13 -11.91 22.93
C ASN A 114 -25.25 -11.29 23.77
N ALA A 115 -26.11 -12.10 24.39
CA ALA A 115 -27.15 -11.61 25.30
C ALA A 115 -26.58 -10.92 26.55
N ASP A 116 -25.38 -11.33 26.97
CA ASP A 116 -24.67 -10.81 28.14
C ASP A 116 -23.63 -9.73 27.77
N PHE A 117 -23.70 -9.18 26.55
CA PHE A 117 -22.84 -8.09 26.13
C PHE A 117 -23.07 -6.86 27.02
N ASP A 118 -22.09 -6.54 27.87
CA ASP A 118 -22.14 -5.40 28.77
C ASP A 118 -21.32 -4.22 28.20
N PRO A 119 -21.98 -3.11 27.80
CA PRO A 119 -21.26 -1.92 27.35
C PRO A 119 -20.46 -1.26 28.47
N GLY A 120 -20.81 -1.48 29.74
CA GLY A 120 -20.16 -0.93 30.92
C GLY A 120 -18.67 -1.30 31.01
N VAL A 121 -18.35 -2.56 30.71
CA VAL A 121 -16.99 -3.12 30.77
C VAL A 121 -16.21 -2.99 29.46
N LEU A 122 -16.82 -2.47 28.39
CA LEU A 122 -16.12 -2.22 27.13
C LEU A 122 -15.05 -1.13 27.32
N ASP A 123 -13.79 -1.55 27.40
CA ASP A 123 -12.66 -0.62 27.38
C ASP A 123 -12.54 -0.02 25.99
N LEU A 124 -12.46 1.31 25.91
CA LEU A 124 -12.21 2.04 24.66
C LEU A 124 -10.72 2.31 24.48
N GLY A 125 -9.93 2.30 25.56
CA GLY A 125 -8.49 2.48 25.53
C GLY A 125 -8.07 3.71 24.73
N ASP A 126 -7.33 3.45 23.67
CA ASP A 126 -6.77 4.42 22.73
C ASP A 126 -7.51 4.48 21.38
N ALA A 127 -8.72 3.93 21.31
CA ALA A 127 -9.54 3.93 20.11
C ALA A 127 -9.99 5.35 19.76
N GLU A 128 -9.84 5.71 18.49
CA GLU A 128 -10.34 6.98 17.93
C GLU A 128 -11.69 6.81 17.23
N ILE A 129 -12.04 5.56 16.89
CA ILE A 129 -13.32 5.15 16.32
C ILE A 129 -13.84 3.96 17.12
N LEU A 130 -15.09 4.04 17.58
CA LEU A 130 -15.86 2.90 18.10
C LEU A 130 -16.94 2.56 17.08
N HIS A 131 -16.87 1.38 16.49
CA HIS A 131 -17.94 0.81 15.69
C HIS A 131 -18.70 -0.22 16.51
N LEU A 132 -20.02 -0.06 16.64
CA LEU A 132 -20.91 -1.00 17.30
C LEU A 132 -21.77 -1.70 16.25
N GLY A 133 -21.47 -2.97 16.01
CA GLY A 133 -22.11 -3.82 15.05
C GLY A 133 -23.31 -4.57 15.62
N TYR A 134 -24.45 -4.44 14.95
CA TYR A 134 -25.70 -5.16 15.18
C TYR A 134 -26.23 -5.03 16.63
N PRO A 135 -26.42 -3.82 17.17
CA PRO A 135 -27.03 -3.66 18.49
C PRO A 135 -28.46 -4.21 18.53
N SER A 136 -29.14 -4.36 17.39
CA SER A 136 -30.44 -5.04 17.29
C SER A 136 -30.38 -6.53 17.66
N LEU A 137 -29.20 -7.15 17.62
CA LEU A 137 -28.97 -8.55 18.01
C LEU A 137 -28.26 -8.67 19.39
N LEU A 138 -28.23 -7.58 20.17
CA LEU A 138 -27.64 -7.52 21.51
C LEU A 138 -28.73 -7.13 22.52
N PRO A 139 -29.53 -8.09 23.03
CA PRO A 139 -30.67 -7.80 23.92
C PRO A 139 -30.33 -6.90 25.11
N GLY A 140 -29.16 -7.08 25.72
CA GLY A 140 -28.68 -6.25 26.84
C GLY A 140 -28.49 -4.77 26.49
N LEU A 141 -28.37 -4.42 25.20
CA LEU A 141 -28.31 -3.04 24.75
C LEU A 141 -29.69 -2.40 24.48
N LEU A 142 -30.73 -3.22 24.36
CA LEU A 142 -32.09 -2.79 23.99
C LEU A 142 -33.04 -2.71 25.20
N VAL A 143 -32.59 -3.14 26.38
CA VAL A 143 -33.36 -2.96 27.63
C VAL A 143 -33.56 -1.47 27.93
N ASP A 144 -34.57 -1.15 28.75
CA ASP A 144 -34.89 0.21 29.17
C ASP A 144 -34.97 1.20 27.99
N GLU A 145 -35.68 0.80 26.92
CA GLU A 145 -35.83 1.58 25.68
C GLU A 145 -34.50 1.93 24.99
N GLY A 146 -33.49 1.06 25.11
CA GLY A 146 -32.18 1.23 24.50
C GLY A 146 -31.22 2.14 25.28
N GLU A 147 -31.50 2.44 26.55
CA GLU A 147 -30.64 3.32 27.35
C GLU A 147 -29.17 2.85 27.43
N PRO A 148 -28.84 1.55 27.58
CA PRO A 148 -27.43 1.11 27.60
C PRO A 148 -26.70 1.40 26.28
N LEU A 149 -27.37 1.24 25.14
CA LEU A 149 -26.84 1.62 23.82
C LEU A 149 -26.54 3.12 23.78
N LEU A 150 -27.50 3.96 24.14
CA LEU A 150 -27.34 5.41 24.09
C LEU A 150 -26.27 5.89 25.09
N ALA A 151 -26.22 5.30 26.28
CA ALA A 151 -25.19 5.59 27.29
C ALA A 151 -23.77 5.26 26.79
N LEU A 152 -23.60 4.15 26.07
CA LEU A 152 -22.31 3.80 25.47
C LEU A 152 -21.86 4.86 24.45
N LEU A 153 -22.76 5.30 23.57
CA LEU A 153 -22.45 6.33 22.57
C LEU A 153 -22.11 7.67 23.23
N ARG A 154 -22.85 8.07 24.27
CA ARG A 154 -22.54 9.29 25.05
C ARG A 154 -21.17 9.19 25.70
N ARG A 155 -20.84 8.04 26.29
CA ARG A 155 -19.52 7.80 26.91
C ARG A 155 -18.39 7.90 25.89
N ALA A 156 -18.53 7.25 24.74
CA ALA A 156 -17.54 7.31 23.67
C ALA A 156 -17.34 8.74 23.15
N ARG A 157 -18.43 9.47 22.88
CA ARG A 157 -18.36 10.87 22.44
C ARG A 157 -17.74 11.79 23.48
N ALA A 158 -18.04 11.59 24.77
CA ALA A 158 -17.42 12.36 25.85
C ALA A 158 -15.89 12.15 25.95
N GLN A 159 -15.38 11.02 25.47
CA GLN A 159 -13.96 10.73 25.34
C GLN A 159 -13.35 11.22 24.01
N GLY A 160 -14.15 11.88 23.16
CA GLY A 160 -13.72 12.34 21.84
C GLY A 160 -13.61 11.22 20.81
N VAL A 161 -14.15 10.03 21.08
CA VAL A 161 -14.16 8.90 20.13
C VAL A 161 -15.28 9.11 19.11
N THR A 162 -14.98 8.93 17.82
CA THR A 162 -16.01 8.94 16.78
C THR A 162 -16.85 7.68 16.89
N THR A 163 -18.16 7.84 17.00
CA THR A 163 -19.10 6.71 17.13
C THR A 163 -19.65 6.26 15.79
N SER A 164 -19.72 4.95 15.58
CA SER A 164 -20.32 4.34 14.42
C SER A 164 -21.23 3.19 14.82
N VAL A 165 -22.39 3.05 14.17
CA VAL A 165 -23.35 1.99 14.44
C VAL A 165 -23.86 1.41 13.13
N ASP A 166 -23.84 0.09 13.04
CA ASP A 166 -24.46 -0.68 11.96
C ASP A 166 -25.61 -1.53 12.53
N LEU A 167 -26.75 -1.54 11.84
CA LEU A 167 -27.94 -2.26 12.29
C LEU A 167 -28.02 -3.61 11.58
N ALA A 168 -28.79 -4.53 12.16
CA ALA A 168 -29.20 -5.76 11.50
C ALA A 168 -30.73 -5.86 11.49
N VAL A 169 -31.27 -6.55 10.49
CA VAL A 169 -32.69 -6.86 10.32
C VAL A 169 -33.30 -7.36 11.63
N VAL A 170 -34.40 -6.74 12.02
CA VAL A 170 -35.19 -7.11 13.21
C VAL A 170 -36.33 -8.03 12.76
N SER A 171 -36.52 -9.17 13.42
CA SER A 171 -37.61 -10.08 13.08
C SER A 171 -38.97 -9.53 13.55
N ALA A 172 -40.07 -9.97 12.93
CA ALA A 172 -41.42 -9.58 13.35
C ALA A 172 -41.73 -9.98 14.82
N ALA A 173 -41.10 -11.04 15.33
CA ALA A 173 -41.22 -11.42 16.74
C ALA A 173 -40.48 -10.42 17.65
N ASP A 174 -39.27 -10.01 17.24
CA ASP A 174 -38.45 -9.06 17.99
C ASP A 174 -39.01 -7.64 17.96
N LEU A 175 -39.75 -7.24 16.92
CA LEU A 175 -40.49 -5.97 16.90
C LEU A 175 -41.61 -5.92 17.95
N VAL A 176 -42.16 -7.07 18.34
CA VAL A 176 -43.26 -7.15 19.32
C VAL A 176 -42.72 -7.17 20.76
N SER A 177 -41.55 -7.77 20.99
CA SER A 177 -40.92 -7.87 22.31
C SER A 177 -39.76 -6.91 22.55
N GLY A 178 -39.34 -6.16 21.54
CA GLY A 178 -38.21 -5.23 21.56
C GLY A 178 -38.59 -3.79 21.93
N PRO A 179 -37.64 -2.85 21.82
CA PRO A 179 -37.86 -1.44 22.16
C PRO A 179 -38.78 -0.75 21.13
N ASP A 180 -39.32 0.41 21.50
CA ASP A 180 -40.04 1.27 20.57
C ASP A 180 -39.06 1.88 19.56
N TRP A 181 -38.88 1.21 18.42
CA TRP A 181 -37.96 1.66 17.38
C TRP A 181 -38.34 2.99 16.74
N GLU A 182 -39.63 3.38 16.75
CA GLU A 182 -40.05 4.70 16.27
C GLU A 182 -39.47 5.82 17.15
N ARG A 183 -39.17 5.51 18.41
CA ARG A 183 -38.49 6.42 19.36
C ARG A 183 -36.98 6.22 19.40
N LEU A 184 -36.53 4.97 19.42
CA LEU A 184 -35.12 4.64 19.59
C LEU A 184 -34.29 5.05 18.36
N LEU A 185 -34.78 4.83 17.14
CA LEU A 185 -34.00 5.13 15.93
C LEU A 185 -33.67 6.64 15.78
N PRO A 186 -34.61 7.58 16.00
CA PRO A 186 -34.26 9.00 16.06
C PRO A 186 -33.28 9.36 17.20
N ALA A 187 -33.44 8.75 18.38
CA ALA A 187 -32.56 9.01 19.53
C ALA A 187 -31.13 8.48 19.29
N LEU A 188 -31.01 7.34 18.62
CA LEU A 188 -29.76 6.75 18.16
C LEU A 188 -29.10 7.66 17.11
N ALA A 189 -29.85 8.08 16.09
CA ALA A 189 -29.33 8.96 15.05
C ALA A 189 -28.76 10.27 15.62
N ALA A 190 -29.45 10.90 16.56
CA ALA A 190 -28.97 12.12 17.23
C ALA A 190 -27.64 11.93 17.99
N GLN A 191 -27.34 10.71 18.42
CA GLN A 191 -26.18 10.40 19.25
C GLN A 191 -25.04 9.73 18.48
N CYS A 192 -25.26 9.32 17.24
CA CYS A 192 -24.29 8.61 16.41
C CYS A 192 -23.59 9.53 15.41
N ASP A 193 -22.29 9.37 15.23
CA ASP A 193 -21.52 10.13 14.24
C ASP A 193 -21.52 9.47 12.87
N VAL A 194 -21.61 8.13 12.79
CA VAL A 194 -21.67 7.36 11.54
C VAL A 194 -22.71 6.25 11.64
N LEU A 195 -23.81 6.33 10.89
CA LEU A 195 -24.74 5.21 10.72
C LEU A 195 -24.50 4.53 9.38
N SER A 196 -24.40 3.19 9.36
CA SER A 196 -24.15 2.44 8.12
C SER A 196 -25.12 1.28 7.83
N PRO A 197 -26.44 1.39 8.11
CA PRO A 197 -27.38 0.28 7.92
C PRO A 197 -27.60 -0.06 6.43
N SER A 198 -28.11 -1.25 6.15
CA SER A 198 -28.72 -1.55 4.85
C SER A 198 -30.16 -1.03 4.76
N LEU A 199 -30.67 -0.89 3.54
CA LEU A 199 -32.08 -0.57 3.31
C LEU A 199 -32.99 -1.65 3.92
N ALA A 200 -32.59 -2.92 3.88
CA ALA A 200 -33.33 -4.02 4.48
C ALA A 200 -33.43 -3.88 6.02
N ASP A 201 -32.35 -3.46 6.68
CA ASP A 201 -32.37 -3.23 8.13
C ASP A 201 -33.38 -2.14 8.49
N LEU A 202 -33.36 -1.02 7.75
CA LEU A 202 -34.28 0.08 7.97
C LEU A 202 -35.73 -0.28 7.63
N GLN A 203 -35.98 -1.04 6.56
CA GLN A 203 -37.32 -1.51 6.20
C GLN A 203 -37.89 -2.50 7.21
N SER A 204 -37.04 -3.23 7.93
CA SER A 204 -37.48 -4.11 9.02
C SER A 204 -37.98 -3.33 10.25
N ILE A 205 -37.55 -2.08 10.40
CA ILE A 205 -37.83 -1.24 11.57
C ILE A 205 -38.89 -0.17 11.26
N LEU A 206 -38.81 0.47 10.09
CA LEU A 206 -39.67 1.58 9.73
C LEU A 206 -41.06 1.09 9.30
N PRO A 207 -42.11 1.90 9.53
CA PRO A 207 -43.45 1.60 9.03
C PRO A 207 -43.47 1.35 7.52
N ALA A 208 -44.35 0.43 7.09
CA ALA A 208 -44.49 0.06 5.68
C ALA A 208 -44.74 1.30 4.79
N GLY A 209 -43.89 1.48 3.78
CA GLY A 209 -43.91 2.64 2.87
C GLY A 209 -42.83 2.53 1.79
N ALA A 210 -42.90 3.41 0.79
CA ALA A 210 -41.87 3.50 -0.26
C ALA A 210 -40.63 4.21 0.30
N HIS A 211 -39.66 3.42 0.77
CA HIS A 211 -38.38 3.90 1.27
C HIS A 211 -37.28 3.58 0.27
N SER A 212 -36.47 4.58 -0.10
CA SER A 212 -35.22 4.38 -0.83
C SER A 212 -34.03 4.62 0.10
N ALA A 213 -32.86 4.08 -0.26
CA ALA A 213 -31.62 4.31 0.48
C ALA A 213 -31.35 5.81 0.72
N ALA A 214 -31.53 6.62 -0.33
CA ALA A 214 -31.38 8.07 -0.27
C ALA A 214 -32.37 8.73 0.71
N SER A 215 -33.67 8.39 0.64
CA SER A 215 -34.67 9.00 1.52
C SER A 215 -34.44 8.64 2.99
N CYS A 216 -34.00 7.41 3.25
CA CYS A 216 -33.64 6.94 4.58
C CYS A 216 -32.40 7.67 5.11
N ALA A 217 -31.35 7.79 4.29
CA ALA A 217 -30.13 8.48 4.66
C ALA A 217 -30.39 9.97 5.00
N ASP A 218 -31.19 10.65 4.18
CA ASP A 218 -31.60 12.03 4.42
C ASP A 218 -32.36 12.16 5.76
N GLN A 219 -33.26 11.22 6.05
CA GLN A 219 -34.05 11.24 7.29
C GLN A 219 -33.17 11.04 8.54
N LEU A 220 -32.21 10.13 8.49
CA LEU A 220 -31.29 9.87 9.60
C LEU A 220 -30.36 11.07 9.86
N VAL A 221 -29.89 11.75 8.81
CA VAL A 221 -29.14 13.02 8.95
C VAL A 221 -30.03 14.11 9.57
N ARG A 222 -31.32 14.21 9.17
CA ARG A 222 -32.27 15.16 9.77
C ARG A 222 -32.51 14.89 11.26
N TRP A 223 -32.48 13.63 11.69
CA TRP A 223 -32.55 13.27 13.12
C TRP A 223 -31.26 13.51 13.90
N GLY A 224 -30.16 13.85 13.22
CA GLY A 224 -28.94 14.35 13.86
C GLY A 224 -27.71 13.46 13.68
N ALA A 225 -27.76 12.45 12.82
CA ALA A 225 -26.57 11.66 12.49
C ALA A 225 -25.52 12.52 11.78
N GLY A 226 -24.23 12.26 12.05
CA GLY A 226 -23.13 12.96 11.40
C GLY A 226 -22.99 12.58 9.93
N VAL A 227 -22.69 11.32 9.67
CA VAL A 227 -22.61 10.68 8.36
C VAL A 227 -23.55 9.48 8.37
N VAL A 228 -24.26 9.28 7.26
CA VAL A 228 -25.14 8.13 7.07
C VAL A 228 -24.80 7.47 5.74
N VAL A 229 -24.61 6.16 5.76
CA VAL A 229 -24.45 5.32 4.58
C VAL A 229 -25.58 4.31 4.59
N VAL A 230 -26.40 4.26 3.54
CA VAL A 230 -27.44 3.24 3.39
C VAL A 230 -27.11 2.39 2.17
N SER A 231 -26.77 1.11 2.38
CA SER A 231 -26.49 0.17 1.29
C SER A 231 -27.77 -0.50 0.77
N ASP A 232 -27.85 -0.72 -0.55
CA ASP A 232 -29.04 -1.22 -1.24
C ASP A 232 -28.67 -2.24 -2.34
N GLY A 233 -27.85 -3.23 -1.98
CA GLY A 233 -27.48 -4.35 -2.85
C GLY A 233 -27.04 -3.90 -4.25
N GLU A 234 -27.75 -4.37 -5.28
CA GLU A 234 -27.46 -4.08 -6.70
C GLU A 234 -27.68 -2.59 -7.07
N ALA A 235 -28.46 -1.83 -6.31
CA ALA A 235 -28.63 -0.39 -6.53
C ALA A 235 -27.42 0.42 -6.03
N GLY A 236 -26.58 -0.16 -5.15
CA GLY A 236 -25.38 0.46 -4.62
C GLY A 236 -25.57 1.01 -3.21
N LEU A 237 -25.27 2.30 -3.00
CA LEU A 237 -25.42 2.95 -1.70
C LEU A 237 -25.71 4.44 -1.80
N ALA A 238 -26.35 4.98 -0.76
CA ALA A 238 -26.52 6.42 -0.56
C ALA A 238 -25.74 6.89 0.66
N LEU A 239 -24.84 7.85 0.47
CA LEU A 239 -24.10 8.53 1.53
C LEU A 239 -24.64 9.95 1.71
N ARG A 240 -24.95 10.32 2.94
CA ARG A 240 -25.37 11.66 3.34
C ARG A 240 -24.55 12.13 4.53
N ALA A 241 -24.24 13.42 4.57
CA ALA A 241 -23.53 14.01 5.70
C ALA A 241 -24.22 15.29 6.18
N GLY A 242 -24.19 15.49 7.48
CA GLY A 242 -24.72 16.66 8.15
C GLY A 242 -23.91 17.93 7.87
N THR A 243 -24.29 19.00 8.57
CA THR A 243 -23.60 20.30 8.44
C THR A 243 -22.18 20.24 9.02
N ALA A 244 -21.31 21.15 8.57
CA ALA A 244 -19.97 21.31 9.15
C ALA A 244 -20.01 21.48 10.68
N GLY A 245 -21.05 22.13 11.22
CA GLY A 245 -21.27 22.25 12.67
C GLY A 245 -21.43 20.90 13.35
N ARG A 246 -22.36 20.07 12.87
CA ARG A 246 -22.59 18.72 13.41
C ARG A 246 -21.36 17.82 13.27
N LEU A 247 -20.66 17.91 12.15
CA LEU A 247 -19.47 17.08 11.90
C LEU A 247 -18.30 17.43 12.82
N ARG A 248 -18.14 18.69 13.25
CA ARG A 248 -17.10 19.09 14.23
C ARG A 248 -17.29 18.44 15.60
N GLU A 249 -18.50 18.01 15.92
CA GLU A 249 -18.81 17.28 17.15
C GLU A 249 -18.55 15.76 17.02
N GLY A 250 -18.11 15.30 15.86
CA GLY A 250 -18.00 13.90 15.49
C GLY A 250 -16.76 13.16 16.00
N GLY A 251 -16.14 13.60 17.09
CA GLY A 251 -14.95 12.96 17.66
C GLY A 251 -13.69 13.02 16.77
N ALA A 252 -12.67 12.26 17.16
CA ALA A 252 -11.32 12.31 16.64
C ALA A 252 -11.25 12.02 15.14
N ALA A 253 -12.08 11.10 14.63
CA ALA A 253 -12.05 10.71 13.24
C ALA A 253 -12.80 11.67 12.30
N LEU A 254 -14.02 12.05 12.67
CA LEU A 254 -14.90 12.82 11.79
C LEU A 254 -14.68 14.34 11.91
N ALA A 255 -14.35 14.87 13.09
CA ALA A 255 -14.24 16.31 13.30
C ALA A 255 -13.22 17.01 12.36
N PRO A 256 -12.02 16.45 12.12
CA PRO A 256 -11.05 17.05 11.19
C PRO A 256 -11.51 17.05 9.72
N LEU A 257 -12.49 16.21 9.38
CA LEU A 257 -13.06 16.09 8.03
C LEU A 257 -14.32 16.95 7.84
N SER A 258 -14.73 17.70 8.87
CA SER A 258 -15.97 18.48 8.86
C SER A 258 -16.10 19.46 7.69
N ALA A 259 -15.01 20.04 7.20
CA ALA A 259 -15.05 20.94 6.05
C ALA A 259 -15.24 20.21 4.71
N SER A 260 -14.57 19.07 4.51
CA SER A 260 -14.62 18.30 3.27
C SER A 260 -15.84 17.40 3.16
N TRP A 261 -16.45 17.02 4.28
CA TRP A 261 -17.62 16.15 4.34
C TRP A 261 -18.95 16.89 4.52
N ALA A 262 -18.94 18.18 4.87
CA ALA A 262 -20.18 18.92 5.16
C ALA A 262 -21.16 18.90 3.98
N GLY A 263 -22.40 18.46 4.26
CA GLY A 263 -23.49 18.45 3.28
C GLY A 263 -23.26 17.49 2.11
N ALA A 264 -22.34 16.54 2.23
CA ALA A 264 -22.11 15.55 1.18
C ALA A 264 -23.39 14.76 0.90
N ALA A 265 -23.71 14.60 -0.38
CA ALA A 265 -24.79 13.76 -0.86
C ALA A 265 -24.28 12.97 -2.07
N ILE A 266 -23.92 11.71 -1.84
CA ILE A 266 -23.35 10.82 -2.85
C ILE A 266 -24.29 9.64 -3.02
N ASP A 267 -24.76 9.43 -4.25
CA ASP A 267 -25.44 8.20 -4.63
C ASP A 267 -24.46 7.41 -5.51
N GLN A 268 -23.96 6.31 -4.96
CA GLN A 268 -22.92 5.51 -5.57
C GLN A 268 -23.54 4.22 -6.12
N THR A 269 -23.47 4.04 -7.43
CA THR A 269 -23.91 2.81 -8.08
C THR A 269 -23.05 1.63 -7.64
N ALA A 270 -23.69 0.45 -7.51
CA ALA A 270 -22.97 -0.80 -7.30
C ALA A 270 -21.99 -1.08 -8.45
N VAL A 271 -20.90 -1.78 -8.11
CA VAL A 271 -19.97 -2.31 -9.11
C VAL A 271 -20.54 -3.63 -9.60
N THR A 272 -20.69 -3.77 -10.92
CA THR A 272 -21.15 -5.03 -11.51
C THR A 272 -20.15 -6.14 -11.26
N VAL A 273 -20.64 -7.28 -10.78
CA VAL A 273 -19.86 -8.50 -10.54
C VAL A 273 -20.40 -9.61 -11.44
N ASP A 274 -19.54 -10.20 -12.27
CA ASP A 274 -19.94 -11.24 -13.23
C ASP A 274 -20.41 -12.54 -12.56
N HIS A 275 -19.90 -12.83 -11.37
CA HIS A 275 -20.22 -14.03 -10.61
C HIS A 275 -20.35 -13.74 -9.11
N VAL A 276 -21.57 -13.83 -8.58
CA VAL A 276 -21.85 -13.69 -7.15
C VAL A 276 -21.49 -14.98 -6.43
N VAL A 277 -20.53 -14.91 -5.51
CA VAL A 277 -20.11 -16.03 -4.65
C VAL A 277 -20.83 -15.99 -3.30
N THR A 278 -20.91 -14.81 -2.69
CA THR A 278 -21.53 -14.63 -1.38
C THR A 278 -22.00 -13.18 -1.21
N THR A 279 -23.14 -12.95 -0.57
CA THR A 279 -23.54 -11.60 -0.12
C THR A 279 -23.29 -11.39 1.38
N ASN A 280 -22.92 -12.46 2.10
CA ASN A 280 -22.65 -12.41 3.52
C ASN A 280 -21.46 -11.50 3.83
N GLY A 281 -21.64 -10.57 4.77
CA GLY A 281 -20.64 -9.58 5.16
C GLY A 281 -20.41 -8.43 4.17
N ALA A 282 -21.18 -8.33 3.07
CA ALA A 282 -21.03 -7.20 2.13
C ALA A 282 -21.41 -5.86 2.79
N GLY A 283 -22.46 -5.82 3.61
CA GLY A 283 -22.84 -4.66 4.42
C GLY A 283 -21.76 -4.30 5.45
N ASP A 284 -21.27 -5.29 6.20
CA ASP A 284 -20.17 -5.11 7.16
C ASP A 284 -18.89 -4.57 6.50
N ALA A 285 -18.67 -4.92 5.23
CA ALA A 285 -17.55 -4.46 4.44
C ALA A 285 -17.74 -3.00 3.99
N VAL A 286 -18.96 -2.57 3.71
CA VAL A 286 -19.31 -1.15 3.53
C VAL A 286 -19.07 -0.37 4.83
N SER A 287 -19.53 -0.90 5.96
CA SER A 287 -19.24 -0.37 7.30
C SER A 287 -17.73 -0.23 7.52
N ALA A 288 -16.93 -1.28 7.27
CA ALA A 288 -15.47 -1.22 7.35
C ALA A 288 -14.85 -0.15 6.43
N ALA A 289 -15.33 -0.05 5.19
CA ALA A 289 -14.80 0.90 4.21
C ALA A 289 -15.07 2.37 4.59
N VAL A 290 -16.22 2.69 5.19
CA VAL A 290 -16.47 4.06 5.69
C VAL A 290 -15.57 4.39 6.89
N LEU A 291 -15.38 3.44 7.81
CA LEU A 291 -14.47 3.62 8.95
C LEU A 291 -13.03 3.85 8.47
N TYR A 292 -12.57 3.02 7.53
CA TYR A 292 -11.28 3.17 6.90
C TYR A 292 -11.15 4.55 6.23
N ALA A 293 -12.14 4.95 5.43
CA ALA A 293 -12.14 6.24 4.74
C ALA A 293 -11.96 7.42 5.71
N LEU A 294 -12.67 7.40 6.85
CA LEU A 294 -12.52 8.42 7.89
C LEU A 294 -11.18 8.33 8.61
N SER A 295 -10.62 7.13 8.78
CA SER A 295 -9.32 6.93 9.44
C SER A 295 -8.13 7.49 8.65
N VAL A 296 -8.20 7.45 7.31
CA VAL A 296 -7.13 7.92 6.40
C VAL A 296 -7.45 9.26 5.72
N GLY A 297 -8.62 9.84 6.01
CA GLY A 297 -9.02 11.17 5.55
C GLY A 297 -9.42 11.24 4.07
N LEU A 298 -10.10 10.23 3.55
CA LEU A 298 -10.66 10.27 2.20
C LEU A 298 -11.78 11.31 2.08
N SER A 299 -11.99 11.84 0.87
CA SER A 299 -13.17 12.64 0.54
C SER A 299 -14.44 11.78 0.48
N PRO A 300 -15.65 12.36 0.60
CA PRO A 300 -16.91 11.61 0.49
C PRO A 300 -17.06 10.82 -0.81
N VAL A 301 -16.58 11.38 -1.94
CA VAL A 301 -16.62 10.73 -3.25
C VAL A 301 -15.71 9.50 -3.26
N GLN A 302 -14.46 9.65 -2.79
CA GLN A 302 -13.52 8.53 -2.67
C GLN A 302 -14.03 7.46 -1.69
N ALA A 303 -14.68 7.88 -0.61
CA ALA A 303 -15.27 6.96 0.35
C ALA A 303 -16.40 6.14 -0.27
N GLY A 304 -17.32 6.77 -1.01
CA GLY A 304 -18.40 6.07 -1.73
C GLY A 304 -17.84 5.05 -2.73
N ALA A 305 -16.88 5.47 -3.55
CA ALA A 305 -16.15 4.61 -4.47
C ALA A 305 -15.49 3.40 -3.78
N LEU A 306 -14.79 3.64 -2.67
CA LEU A 306 -14.16 2.58 -1.86
C LEU A 306 -15.20 1.60 -1.32
N MET A 307 -16.31 2.08 -0.77
CA MET A 307 -17.38 1.24 -0.23
C MET A 307 -17.97 0.31 -1.31
N ALA A 308 -18.26 0.84 -2.50
CA ALA A 308 -18.76 0.03 -3.61
C ALA A 308 -17.72 -1.00 -4.08
N ALA A 309 -16.45 -0.61 -4.15
CA ALA A 309 -15.35 -1.49 -4.53
C ALA A 309 -15.15 -2.66 -3.55
N VAL A 310 -15.17 -2.35 -2.25
CA VAL A 310 -14.99 -3.33 -1.17
C VAL A 310 -16.17 -4.29 -1.11
N ALA A 311 -17.40 -3.78 -1.23
CA ALA A 311 -18.60 -4.62 -1.31
C ALA A 311 -18.52 -5.59 -2.49
N ALA A 312 -18.11 -5.13 -3.67
CA ALA A 312 -17.98 -5.97 -4.85
C ALA A 312 -16.87 -7.03 -4.74
N ALA A 313 -15.75 -6.68 -4.10
CA ALA A 313 -14.70 -7.64 -3.79
C ALA A 313 -15.22 -8.77 -2.89
N VAL A 314 -15.99 -8.45 -1.84
CA VAL A 314 -16.63 -9.47 -1.00
C VAL A 314 -17.65 -10.29 -1.79
N VAL A 315 -18.49 -9.62 -2.60
CA VAL A 315 -19.54 -10.28 -3.39
C VAL A 315 -18.99 -11.30 -4.38
N SER A 316 -17.85 -10.99 -5.00
CA SER A 316 -17.12 -11.87 -5.91
C SER A 316 -16.31 -12.98 -5.21
N GLY A 317 -16.34 -13.06 -3.87
CA GLY A 317 -15.52 -13.98 -3.10
C GLY A 317 -14.03 -13.61 -3.05
N GLY A 318 -13.69 -12.40 -3.48
CA GLY A 318 -12.35 -11.83 -3.47
C GLY A 318 -11.96 -11.23 -2.12
N THR A 319 -10.70 -10.80 -2.03
CA THR A 319 -10.17 -10.05 -0.88
C THR A 319 -10.22 -8.55 -1.18
N PRO A 320 -10.85 -7.71 -0.33
CA PRO A 320 -10.85 -6.26 -0.47
C PRO A 320 -9.48 -5.68 -0.08
N ASP A 321 -8.49 -5.86 -0.96
CA ASP A 321 -7.15 -5.29 -0.83
C ASP A 321 -6.92 -4.14 -1.83
N ALA A 322 -5.82 -3.40 -1.67
CA ALA A 322 -5.49 -2.26 -2.52
C ALA A 322 -5.40 -2.63 -4.02
N ARG A 323 -5.00 -3.86 -4.37
CA ARG A 323 -4.92 -4.31 -5.76
C ARG A 323 -6.30 -4.61 -6.33
N ALA A 324 -7.16 -5.28 -5.57
CA ALA A 324 -8.54 -5.56 -5.93
C ALA A 324 -9.31 -4.25 -6.13
N ILE A 325 -9.16 -3.28 -5.22
CA ILE A 325 -9.81 -1.98 -5.31
C ILE A 325 -9.26 -1.16 -6.49
N ALA A 326 -7.96 -1.18 -6.74
CA ALA A 326 -7.36 -0.49 -7.88
C ALA A 326 -7.83 -1.05 -9.23
N ARG A 327 -8.04 -2.37 -9.35
CA ARG A 327 -8.58 -3.00 -10.57
C ARG A 327 -10.00 -2.55 -10.91
N LEU A 328 -10.77 -2.11 -9.91
CA LEU A 328 -12.13 -1.61 -10.11
C LEU A 328 -12.18 -0.17 -10.63
N GLY A 329 -11.05 0.54 -10.68
CA GLY A 329 -10.93 1.85 -11.35
C GLY A 329 -11.68 3.01 -10.68
N LEU A 330 -12.14 2.83 -9.43
CA LEU A 330 -13.05 3.77 -8.74
C LEU A 330 -12.33 4.85 -7.91
N LEU A 331 -11.04 4.68 -7.64
CA LEU A 331 -10.19 5.71 -7.05
C LEU A 331 -9.27 6.24 -8.14
N SER A 332 -9.18 7.56 -8.30
CA SER A 332 -8.26 8.14 -9.27
C SER A 332 -6.84 7.71 -8.94
N ALA A 333 -6.26 6.85 -9.79
CA ALA A 333 -4.88 6.36 -9.69
C ALA A 333 -3.82 7.47 -9.88
N GLY A 334 -4.22 8.75 -9.88
CA GLY A 334 -3.42 9.80 -10.46
C GLY A 334 -2.46 10.51 -9.52
N SER A 335 -2.66 10.49 -8.19
CA SER A 335 -1.92 11.35 -7.26
C SER A 335 -1.31 10.63 -6.07
N GLY A 336 -1.45 9.31 -5.95
CA GLY A 336 -0.86 8.52 -4.89
C GLY A 336 0.47 7.87 -5.30
N PRO A 337 1.13 7.15 -4.39
CA PRO A 337 2.22 6.24 -4.73
C PRO A 337 1.77 5.20 -5.77
N ILE A 338 2.63 4.92 -6.74
CA ILE A 338 2.35 4.02 -7.87
C ILE A 338 3.32 2.82 -7.77
N PRO A 339 2.83 1.59 -7.58
CA PRO A 339 3.68 0.40 -7.64
C PRO A 339 4.30 0.24 -9.03
N ILE A 340 5.62 0.03 -9.09
CA ILE A 340 6.37 -0.18 -10.34
C ILE A 340 6.85 -1.62 -10.42
N GLY A 341 6.53 -2.27 -11.55
CA GLY A 341 6.99 -3.62 -11.89
C GLY A 341 8.46 -3.65 -12.33
N ALA A 342 8.96 -4.84 -12.65
CA ALA A 342 10.28 -5.00 -13.24
C ALA A 342 10.29 -4.47 -14.68
N ASN A 343 11.37 -3.80 -15.05
CA ASN A 343 11.66 -3.27 -16.37
C ASN A 343 13.11 -3.63 -16.70
N GLN A 344 13.34 -4.91 -17.02
CA GLN A 344 14.66 -5.47 -17.26
C GLN A 344 14.95 -5.56 -18.76
N PRO A 345 15.86 -4.72 -19.30
CA PRO A 345 16.31 -4.87 -20.67
C PRO A 345 17.01 -6.22 -20.86
N SER A 346 16.63 -6.96 -21.90
CA SER A 346 17.24 -8.24 -22.27
C SER A 346 18.54 -8.07 -23.05
N ALA A 347 19.31 -9.15 -23.20
CA ALA A 347 20.51 -9.21 -24.02
C ALA A 347 21.55 -8.13 -23.67
N ARG A 348 21.75 -7.89 -22.37
CA ARG A 348 22.88 -7.08 -21.90
C ARG A 348 24.19 -7.83 -22.13
N PHE A 349 25.28 -7.09 -22.27
CA PHE A 349 26.60 -7.65 -22.62
C PHE A 349 27.31 -8.40 -21.47
N TYR A 350 26.74 -8.41 -20.28
CA TYR A 350 27.27 -9.06 -19.10
C TYR A 350 26.18 -9.87 -18.39
N ARG A 351 26.61 -10.89 -17.65
CA ARG A 351 25.70 -11.81 -16.96
C ARG A 351 25.13 -11.22 -15.67
N GLY A 352 23.90 -11.64 -15.33
CA GLY A 352 23.19 -11.34 -14.09
C GLY A 352 21.67 -11.42 -14.25
N GLY A 353 20.94 -11.12 -13.18
CA GLY A 353 19.48 -11.05 -13.14
C GLY A 353 18.86 -11.96 -12.08
N SER A 354 19.59 -13.01 -11.68
CA SER A 354 19.10 -14.01 -10.71
C SER A 354 18.87 -13.42 -9.31
N GLN A 355 19.75 -12.51 -8.86
CA GLN A 355 19.58 -11.84 -7.57
C GLN A 355 18.45 -10.81 -7.62
N ILE A 356 18.24 -10.13 -8.76
CA ILE A 356 17.09 -9.23 -8.95
C ILE A 356 15.79 -10.01 -8.87
N ALA A 357 15.69 -11.14 -9.58
CA ALA A 357 14.51 -12.00 -9.56
C ALA A 357 14.23 -12.49 -8.12
N GLY A 358 15.25 -12.96 -7.41
CA GLY A 358 15.15 -13.36 -6.00
C GLY A 358 14.65 -12.22 -5.10
N PHE A 359 15.27 -11.04 -5.21
CA PHE A 359 14.91 -9.86 -4.42
C PHE A 359 13.48 -9.41 -4.66
N ARG A 360 12.99 -9.49 -5.91
CA ARG A 360 11.60 -9.14 -6.29
C ARG A 360 10.58 -10.24 -5.99
N GLY A 361 11.01 -11.42 -5.56
CA GLY A 361 10.15 -12.60 -5.42
C GLY A 361 9.58 -13.08 -6.75
N GLN A 362 10.37 -12.99 -7.83
CA GLN A 362 10.05 -13.42 -9.19
C GLN A 362 10.90 -14.64 -9.58
N GLN A 363 10.51 -15.33 -10.65
CA GLN A 363 11.33 -16.40 -11.22
C GLN A 363 12.42 -15.81 -12.11
N HIS A 364 13.64 -16.35 -12.01
CA HIS A 364 14.73 -16.01 -12.92
C HIS A 364 14.48 -16.61 -14.29
N VAL A 365 14.73 -15.84 -15.36
CA VAL A 365 14.37 -16.21 -16.74
C VAL A 365 15.57 -16.24 -17.67
N ASP A 366 16.47 -15.25 -17.58
CA ASP A 366 17.58 -15.04 -18.51
C ASP A 366 18.79 -14.46 -17.77
N ASP A 367 19.95 -15.08 -17.96
CA ASP A 367 21.23 -14.65 -17.38
C ASP A 367 21.78 -13.34 -18.00
N HIS A 368 21.13 -12.77 -19.01
CA HIS A 368 21.49 -11.48 -19.62
C HIS A 368 20.41 -10.41 -19.40
N THR A 369 19.77 -10.45 -18.23
CA THR A 369 18.90 -9.38 -17.70
C THR A 369 19.43 -8.79 -16.38
N PRO A 370 20.73 -8.39 -16.31
CA PRO A 370 21.40 -7.96 -15.07
C PRO A 370 20.94 -6.60 -14.52
N GLU A 371 20.12 -5.86 -15.24
CA GLU A 371 19.68 -4.52 -14.84
C GLU A 371 18.15 -4.44 -14.85
N ASP A 372 17.60 -3.75 -13.86
CA ASP A 372 16.18 -3.39 -13.81
C ASP A 372 16.03 -1.88 -13.67
N TRP A 373 15.55 -1.23 -14.73
CA TRP A 373 15.49 0.23 -14.87
C TRP A 373 14.17 0.74 -14.32
N VAL A 374 14.15 1.02 -13.01
CA VAL A 374 12.91 1.28 -12.28
C VAL A 374 12.50 2.75 -12.35
N ALA A 375 11.23 3.00 -12.70
CA ALA A 375 10.71 4.35 -12.91
C ALA A 375 11.57 5.18 -13.88
N SER A 376 12.10 4.51 -14.90
CA SER A 376 13.02 5.10 -15.88
C SER A 376 12.28 5.91 -16.94
N THR A 377 12.84 7.09 -17.22
CA THR A 377 12.55 7.92 -18.40
C THR A 377 13.67 7.87 -19.44
N VAL A 378 14.66 6.99 -19.24
CA VAL A 378 15.88 6.87 -20.05
C VAL A 378 15.79 5.61 -20.90
N GLU A 379 16.24 5.72 -22.15
CA GLU A 379 16.37 4.59 -23.07
C GLU A 379 17.77 3.99 -22.97
N VAL A 380 17.85 2.69 -23.21
CA VAL A 380 19.12 2.03 -23.51
C VAL A 380 19.68 2.66 -24.77
N ARG A 381 20.93 3.12 -24.71
CA ARG A 381 21.56 3.86 -25.80
C ARG A 381 21.54 3.03 -27.09
N GLY A 382 20.91 3.57 -28.13
CA GLY A 382 20.80 2.91 -29.44
C GLY A 382 19.71 1.83 -29.55
N GLN A 383 18.87 1.64 -28.52
CA GLN A 383 17.80 0.65 -28.51
C GLN A 383 16.45 1.26 -28.11
N GLU A 384 15.90 2.14 -28.93
CA GLU A 384 14.59 2.75 -28.65
C GLU A 384 13.44 1.74 -28.89
N PRO A 385 12.46 1.57 -27.97
CA PRO A 385 12.21 2.30 -26.72
C PRO A 385 12.61 1.52 -25.44
N VAL A 386 13.61 0.64 -25.52
CA VAL A 386 14.04 -0.23 -24.42
C VAL A 386 14.57 0.61 -23.25
N GLY A 387 14.20 0.24 -22.02
CA GLY A 387 14.61 0.95 -20.80
C GLY A 387 13.56 1.90 -20.23
N LEU A 388 12.54 2.30 -21.00
CA LEU A 388 11.47 3.16 -20.49
C LEU A 388 10.45 2.40 -19.64
N THR A 389 10.11 2.97 -18.48
CA THR A 389 9.05 2.42 -17.63
C THR A 389 7.66 2.74 -18.19
N ARG A 390 6.79 1.72 -18.23
CA ARG A 390 5.35 1.86 -18.43
C ARG A 390 4.61 1.93 -17.10
N LEU A 391 3.71 2.89 -16.99
CA LEU A 391 2.79 3.02 -15.87
C LEU A 391 1.71 1.93 -15.90
N PRO A 392 1.01 1.67 -14.78
CA PRO A 392 -0.10 0.70 -14.76
C PRO A 392 -1.24 1.00 -15.75
N ASP A 393 -1.39 2.26 -16.17
CA ASP A 393 -2.35 2.68 -17.20
C ASP A 393 -1.86 2.47 -18.64
N GLY A 394 -0.63 1.95 -18.83
CA GLY A 394 -0.02 1.62 -20.10
C GLY A 394 0.82 2.75 -20.73
N ARG A 395 0.71 3.98 -20.24
CA ARG A 395 1.50 5.13 -20.75
C ARG A 395 2.97 5.00 -20.38
N LEU A 396 3.85 5.58 -21.18
CA LEU A 396 5.26 5.71 -20.80
C LEU A 396 5.38 6.80 -19.73
N LEU A 397 6.18 6.55 -18.69
CA LEU A 397 6.41 7.52 -17.63
C LEU A 397 6.96 8.84 -18.20
N ARG A 398 7.89 8.76 -19.15
CA ARG A 398 8.47 9.92 -19.84
C ARG A 398 7.40 10.83 -20.47
N GLU A 399 6.41 10.24 -21.12
CA GLU A 399 5.30 10.98 -21.74
C GLU A 399 4.39 11.60 -20.67
N ALA A 400 4.03 10.82 -19.65
CA ALA A 400 3.18 11.31 -18.56
C ALA A 400 3.81 12.49 -17.79
N ILE A 401 5.14 12.48 -17.61
CA ILE A 401 5.88 13.59 -17.01
C ILE A 401 5.92 14.80 -17.94
N ALA A 402 6.17 14.60 -19.23
CA ALA A 402 6.21 15.69 -20.21
C ALA A 402 4.84 16.39 -20.36
N GLU A 403 3.74 15.66 -20.22
CA GLU A 403 2.37 16.19 -20.25
C GLU A 403 2.04 17.09 -19.05
N ASP A 404 2.55 16.78 -17.86
CA ASP A 404 2.29 17.53 -16.63
C ASP A 404 3.50 17.53 -15.66
N PRO A 405 4.59 18.28 -15.98
CA PRO A 405 5.80 18.25 -15.17
C PRO A 405 5.59 18.73 -13.73
N GLU A 406 4.70 19.70 -13.51
CA GLU A 406 4.45 20.23 -12.17
C GLU A 406 3.78 19.20 -11.26
N ARG A 407 2.85 18.39 -11.79
CA ARG A 407 2.22 17.31 -11.03
C ARG A 407 3.22 16.23 -10.62
N TRP A 408 4.11 15.86 -11.54
CA TRP A 408 5.06 14.78 -11.32
C TRP A 408 6.27 15.22 -10.51
N LEU A 409 6.91 16.31 -10.91
CA LEU A 409 8.20 16.74 -10.38
C LEU A 409 8.07 17.84 -9.32
N GLY A 410 6.94 18.55 -9.32
CA GLY A 410 6.69 19.69 -8.43
C GLY A 410 7.03 21.00 -9.12
N ARG A 411 6.37 22.08 -8.68
CA ARG A 411 6.46 23.40 -9.33
C ARG A 411 7.87 23.97 -9.36
N GLU A 412 8.62 23.87 -8.26
CA GLU A 412 9.98 24.40 -8.16
C GLU A 412 10.95 23.64 -9.07
N HIS A 413 10.87 22.30 -9.05
CA HIS A 413 11.66 21.43 -9.93
C HIS A 413 11.33 21.71 -11.39
N ALA A 414 10.05 21.74 -11.75
CA ALA A 414 9.61 22.00 -13.12
C ALA A 414 10.04 23.38 -13.63
N ALA A 415 10.05 24.39 -12.76
CA ALA A 415 10.54 25.72 -13.12
C ALA A 415 12.05 25.74 -13.42
N ARG A 416 12.84 24.89 -12.75
CA ARG A 416 14.30 24.86 -12.87
C ARG A 416 14.80 23.89 -13.94
N PHE A 417 14.16 22.73 -14.07
CA PHE A 417 14.62 21.61 -14.89
C PHE A 417 13.58 21.14 -15.93
N GLY A 418 12.38 21.72 -15.97
CA GLY A 418 11.32 21.29 -16.88
C GLY A 418 10.83 19.88 -16.56
N ALA A 419 10.77 19.02 -17.59
CA ALA A 419 10.33 17.62 -17.49
C ALA A 419 11.46 16.62 -17.16
N ASP A 420 12.68 17.10 -16.96
CA ASP A 420 13.84 16.28 -16.64
C ASP A 420 13.76 15.76 -15.21
N THR A 421 13.73 14.43 -15.01
CA THR A 421 13.69 13.79 -13.68
C THR A 421 15.00 13.94 -12.91
N LYS A 422 16.09 14.31 -13.57
CA LYS A 422 17.47 14.41 -13.06
C LYS A 422 18.08 13.09 -12.59
N LEU A 423 17.37 11.98 -12.71
CA LEU A 423 17.84 10.69 -12.20
C LEU A 423 17.33 9.50 -13.01
N LEU A 424 18.14 8.45 -13.04
CA LEU A 424 17.79 7.07 -13.38
C LEU A 424 18.13 6.18 -12.17
N VAL A 425 17.25 5.24 -11.86
CA VAL A 425 17.44 4.25 -10.80
C VAL A 425 17.48 2.86 -11.39
N LYS A 426 18.42 2.03 -10.92
CA LYS A 426 18.50 0.63 -11.30
C LYS A 426 18.60 -0.30 -10.10
N LEU A 427 18.05 -1.50 -10.23
CA LEU A 427 18.62 -2.65 -9.53
C LEU A 427 19.65 -3.27 -10.47
N LEU A 428 20.84 -3.57 -9.97
CA LEU A 428 21.93 -4.14 -10.77
C LEU A 428 22.48 -5.38 -10.08
N ASP A 429 22.49 -6.50 -10.81
CA ASP A 429 23.07 -7.78 -10.40
C ASP A 429 24.31 -8.07 -11.25
N ALA A 430 25.49 -7.94 -10.64
CA ALA A 430 26.77 -8.22 -11.25
C ALA A 430 27.04 -9.74 -11.26
N GLY A 431 26.31 -10.51 -12.08
CA GLY A 431 26.52 -11.96 -12.24
C GLY A 431 27.86 -12.35 -12.85
N GLN A 432 28.65 -11.37 -13.27
CA GLN A 432 30.10 -11.41 -13.48
C GLN A 432 30.67 -10.03 -13.12
N ARG A 433 31.98 -9.91 -12.90
CA ARG A 433 32.62 -8.60 -12.71
C ARG A 433 32.32 -7.70 -13.90
N LEU A 434 31.91 -6.46 -13.66
CA LEU A 434 31.72 -5.47 -14.72
C LEU A 434 33.07 -4.99 -15.27
N PRO A 435 33.11 -4.52 -16.53
CA PRO A 435 34.37 -4.06 -17.12
C PRO A 435 34.95 -2.87 -16.37
N VAL A 436 36.27 -2.67 -16.45
CA VAL A 436 36.85 -1.39 -16.05
C VAL A 436 36.30 -0.29 -16.96
N HIS A 437 35.67 0.72 -16.38
CA HIS A 437 35.01 1.77 -17.12
C HIS A 437 34.97 3.10 -16.38
N ALA A 438 34.60 4.16 -17.11
CA ALA A 438 34.36 5.49 -16.58
C ALA A 438 33.19 6.16 -17.30
N HIS A 439 32.69 7.22 -16.67
CA HIS A 439 31.54 7.98 -17.14
C HIS A 439 31.92 9.45 -17.39
N PRO A 440 31.51 10.07 -18.50
CA PRO A 440 31.83 11.47 -18.74
C PRO A 440 31.08 12.41 -17.80
N GLY A 441 31.72 13.52 -17.42
CA GLY A 441 31.03 14.65 -16.78
C GLY A 441 30.17 15.44 -17.76
N GLY A 442 29.23 16.24 -17.24
CA GLY A 442 28.25 16.97 -18.06
C GLY A 442 28.84 17.91 -19.10
N GLU A 443 29.93 18.63 -18.77
CA GLU A 443 30.59 19.50 -19.75
C GLU A 443 31.17 18.71 -20.94
N PHE A 444 31.82 17.57 -20.67
CA PHE A 444 32.34 16.71 -21.72
C PHE A 444 31.20 16.11 -22.54
N ALA A 445 30.16 15.59 -21.89
CA ALA A 445 29.02 14.98 -22.55
C ALA A 445 28.30 15.98 -23.48
N GLN A 446 28.10 17.22 -23.03
CA GLN A 446 27.49 18.27 -23.83
C GLN A 446 28.33 18.66 -25.05
N HIS A 447 29.65 18.80 -24.89
CA HIS A 447 30.54 19.19 -25.98
C HIS A 447 30.87 18.05 -26.96
N ALA A 448 30.98 16.81 -26.46
CA ALA A 448 31.42 15.68 -27.25
C ALA A 448 30.28 14.82 -27.83
N LEU A 449 29.17 14.72 -27.10
CA LEU A 449 28.06 13.83 -27.42
C LEU A 449 26.74 14.58 -27.68
N GLY A 450 26.66 15.86 -27.31
CA GLY A 450 25.47 16.69 -27.51
C GLY A 450 24.32 16.40 -26.56
N VAL A 451 24.58 15.67 -25.46
CA VAL A 451 23.58 15.31 -24.44
C VAL A 451 23.69 16.23 -23.22
N SER A 452 22.59 16.37 -22.47
CA SER A 452 22.46 17.39 -21.42
C SER A 452 23.08 17.00 -20.07
N HIS A 453 23.39 15.72 -19.85
CA HIS A 453 23.96 15.24 -18.59
C HIS A 453 25.24 14.45 -18.81
N GLY A 454 26.06 14.42 -17.76
CA GLY A 454 27.10 13.42 -17.63
C GLY A 454 26.50 12.14 -17.05
N LYS A 455 27.33 11.36 -16.38
CA LYS A 455 26.85 10.24 -15.57
C LYS A 455 27.66 10.12 -14.28
N ALA A 456 27.34 10.96 -13.29
CA ALA A 456 27.61 10.65 -11.90
C ALA A 456 26.70 9.52 -11.43
N GLU A 457 27.17 8.67 -10.51
CA GLU A 457 26.35 7.59 -9.95
C GLU A 457 26.68 7.29 -8.47
N ALA A 458 25.77 6.60 -7.81
CA ALA A 458 25.96 6.07 -6.48
C ALA A 458 25.26 4.73 -6.31
N TRP A 459 25.85 3.88 -5.47
CA TRP A 459 25.37 2.54 -5.20
C TRP A 459 24.99 2.39 -3.74
N TYR A 460 23.88 1.71 -3.47
CA TYR A 460 23.55 1.15 -2.18
C TYR A 460 23.67 -0.38 -2.28
N ILE A 461 24.57 -0.96 -1.48
CA ILE A 461 24.95 -2.37 -1.58
C ILE A 461 23.91 -3.26 -0.88
N LEU A 462 23.36 -4.23 -1.62
CA LEU A 462 22.42 -5.24 -1.09
C LEU A 462 23.14 -6.55 -0.77
N THR A 463 24.01 -7.00 -1.69
CA THR A 463 24.89 -8.17 -1.47
C THR A 463 26.34 -7.70 -1.35
N PRO A 464 27.06 -8.05 -0.27
CA PRO A 464 28.46 -7.70 -0.08
C PRO A 464 29.36 -8.16 -1.23
N GLY A 465 30.52 -7.52 -1.38
CA GLY A 465 31.51 -7.91 -2.36
C GLY A 465 32.66 -6.92 -2.46
N THR A 466 33.32 -6.91 -3.62
CA THR A 466 34.46 -6.03 -3.90
C THR A 466 34.11 -5.04 -5.01
N VAL A 467 34.38 -3.75 -4.78
CA VAL A 467 34.33 -2.72 -5.80
C VAL A 467 35.71 -2.12 -6.03
N TYR A 468 35.95 -1.62 -7.24
CA TYR A 468 37.20 -0.96 -7.62
C TYR A 468 36.88 0.50 -7.93
N LEU A 469 37.58 1.45 -7.30
CA LEU A 469 37.20 2.87 -7.38
C LEU A 469 38.40 3.81 -7.37
N GLY A 470 38.59 4.57 -8.46
CA GLY A 470 39.62 5.58 -8.59
C GLY A 470 41.03 4.98 -8.69
N LEU A 471 41.95 5.74 -9.28
CA LEU A 471 43.33 5.29 -9.46
C LEU A 471 44.14 5.47 -8.17
N ARG A 472 44.97 4.49 -7.85
CA ARG A 472 45.98 4.55 -6.78
C ARG A 472 47.19 5.39 -7.18
N GLU A 473 47.45 5.42 -8.48
CA GLU A 473 48.62 6.06 -9.08
C GLU A 473 48.21 6.81 -10.35
N SER A 474 48.79 7.99 -10.59
CA SER A 474 48.53 8.74 -11.82
C SER A 474 49.15 8.02 -13.01
N ILE A 475 48.42 7.95 -14.12
CA ILE A 475 48.87 7.31 -15.36
C ILE A 475 48.78 8.27 -16.54
N GLY A 476 49.77 8.23 -17.43
CA GLY A 476 49.75 9.00 -18.66
C GLY A 476 48.68 8.50 -19.63
N ARG A 477 48.08 9.41 -20.40
CA ARG A 477 47.06 9.08 -21.41
C ARG A 477 47.51 8.02 -22.42
N GLU A 478 48.73 8.13 -22.94
CA GLU A 478 49.30 7.16 -23.89
C GLU A 478 49.45 5.77 -23.24
N ALA A 479 49.92 5.72 -22.00
CA ALA A 479 50.05 4.47 -21.26
C ALA A 479 48.68 3.82 -20.99
N MET A 480 47.67 4.60 -20.61
CA MET A 480 46.31 4.09 -20.46
C MET A 480 45.74 3.58 -21.80
N ALA A 481 45.95 4.33 -22.89
CA ALA A 481 45.52 3.89 -24.23
C ALA A 481 46.18 2.56 -24.65
N ASP A 482 47.46 2.37 -24.32
CA ASP A 482 48.17 1.10 -24.57
C ASP A 482 47.57 -0.07 -23.76
N LEU A 483 47.21 0.15 -22.49
CA LEU A 483 46.55 -0.87 -21.66
C LEU A 483 45.18 -1.27 -22.25
N VAL A 484 44.40 -0.28 -22.68
CA VAL A 484 43.10 -0.50 -23.35
C VAL A 484 43.29 -1.28 -24.65
N ALA A 485 44.23 -0.85 -25.50
CA ALA A 485 44.48 -1.50 -26.80
C ALA A 485 44.93 -2.96 -26.66
N ARG A 486 45.70 -3.28 -25.61
CA ARG A 486 46.18 -4.64 -25.32
C ARG A 486 45.22 -5.47 -24.48
N GLN A 487 44.18 -4.85 -23.92
CA GLN A 487 43.24 -5.45 -22.98
C GLN A 487 43.99 -6.07 -21.78
N GLU A 488 44.84 -5.26 -21.14
CA GLU A 488 45.64 -5.63 -19.94
C GLU A 488 44.80 -5.44 -18.66
N THR A 489 43.74 -6.23 -18.55
CA THR A 489 42.72 -6.17 -17.48
C THR A 489 43.31 -6.14 -16.08
N GLU A 490 44.21 -7.07 -15.77
CA GLU A 490 44.78 -7.25 -14.44
C GLU A 490 45.57 -6.00 -14.03
N THR A 491 46.34 -5.44 -14.95
CA THR A 491 47.08 -4.18 -14.72
C THR A 491 46.12 -3.02 -14.47
N MET A 492 45.03 -2.92 -15.25
CA MET A 492 44.02 -1.88 -15.03
C MET A 492 43.34 -1.99 -13.67
N LEU A 493 43.06 -3.21 -13.20
CA LEU A 493 42.48 -3.44 -11.87
C LEU A 493 43.46 -3.13 -10.73
N GLU A 494 44.74 -3.51 -10.86
CA GLU A 494 45.78 -3.23 -9.87
C GLU A 494 46.03 -1.73 -9.66
N LEU A 495 45.77 -0.93 -10.70
CA LEU A 495 45.80 0.53 -10.65
C LEU A 495 44.63 1.12 -9.85
N LEU A 496 43.53 0.39 -9.61
CA LEU A 496 42.37 0.89 -8.89
C LEU A 496 42.42 0.56 -7.40
N HIS A 497 41.77 1.37 -6.57
CA HIS A 497 41.57 1.01 -5.16
C HIS A 497 40.57 -0.14 -5.07
N GLU A 498 40.99 -1.27 -4.51
CA GLU A 498 40.13 -2.40 -4.19
C GLU A 498 39.47 -2.18 -2.82
N ILE A 499 38.14 -2.16 -2.79
CA ILE A 499 37.35 -1.85 -1.60
C ILE A 499 36.37 -2.98 -1.33
N GLN A 500 36.47 -3.57 -0.13
CA GLN A 500 35.46 -4.49 0.37
C GLN A 500 34.25 -3.70 0.89
N VAL A 501 33.07 -4.02 0.37
CA VAL A 501 31.79 -3.38 0.72
C VAL A 501 30.83 -4.39 1.33
N GLU A 502 30.10 -3.95 2.34
CA GLU A 502 29.12 -4.74 3.08
C GLU A 502 27.69 -4.32 2.70
N ALA A 503 26.71 -5.19 3.02
CA ALA A 503 25.31 -4.86 2.83
C ALA A 503 24.94 -3.61 3.64
N GLY A 504 24.36 -2.62 2.98
CA GLY A 504 24.02 -1.33 3.55
C GLY A 504 25.05 -0.23 3.31
N ASP A 505 26.24 -0.53 2.80
CA ASP A 505 27.20 0.52 2.42
C ASP A 505 26.68 1.33 1.23
N CYS A 506 27.01 2.62 1.21
CA CYS A 506 26.80 3.50 0.06
C CYS A 506 28.14 3.89 -0.56
N VAL A 507 28.23 3.86 -1.88
CA VAL A 507 29.44 4.27 -2.64
C VAL A 507 29.06 5.34 -3.64
N TYR A 508 29.72 6.50 -3.62
CA TYR A 508 29.56 7.55 -4.64
C TYR A 508 30.68 7.46 -5.68
N VAL A 509 30.32 7.57 -6.96
CA VAL A 509 31.24 7.53 -8.10
C VAL A 509 31.16 8.87 -8.85
N PRO A 510 32.12 9.78 -8.62
CA PRO A 510 32.18 11.04 -9.35
C PRO A 510 32.41 10.82 -10.85
N PRO A 511 31.91 11.70 -11.73
CA PRO A 511 32.21 11.64 -13.16
C PRO A 511 33.72 11.61 -13.45
N GLY A 512 34.11 10.83 -14.44
CA GLY A 512 35.48 10.62 -14.87
C GLY A 512 36.26 9.57 -14.07
N THR A 513 35.74 9.15 -12.91
CA THR A 513 36.38 8.14 -12.06
C THR A 513 36.40 6.78 -12.74
N LEU A 514 37.56 6.15 -12.86
CA LEU A 514 37.65 4.75 -13.28
C LEU A 514 37.16 3.83 -12.16
N HIS A 515 36.32 2.86 -12.51
CA HIS A 515 35.74 1.94 -11.55
C HIS A 515 35.32 0.62 -12.20
N ALA A 516 35.05 -0.37 -11.34
CA ALA A 516 34.45 -1.65 -11.72
C ALA A 516 33.69 -2.25 -10.52
N ILE A 517 32.63 -3.01 -10.80
CA ILE A 517 31.83 -3.72 -9.79
C ILE A 517 32.21 -5.20 -9.84
N GLY A 518 32.55 -5.78 -8.69
CA GLY A 518 32.90 -7.19 -8.54
C GLY A 518 31.74 -8.15 -8.81
N GLU A 519 32.07 -9.38 -9.16
CA GLU A 519 31.10 -10.46 -9.34
C GLU A 519 30.33 -10.75 -8.04
N GLY A 520 29.03 -11.02 -8.16
CA GLY A 520 28.14 -11.39 -7.07
C GLY A 520 27.48 -10.21 -6.35
N ILE A 521 27.83 -8.95 -6.66
CA ILE A 521 27.20 -7.79 -6.03
C ILE A 521 25.79 -7.57 -6.61
N LEU A 522 24.82 -7.44 -5.70
CA LEU A 522 23.51 -6.85 -5.98
C LEU A 522 23.50 -5.45 -5.35
N LEU A 523 23.02 -4.45 -6.10
CA LEU A 523 22.95 -3.08 -5.61
C LEU A 523 21.72 -2.33 -6.14
N VAL A 524 21.38 -1.24 -5.45
CA VAL A 524 20.50 -0.18 -5.97
C VAL A 524 21.40 0.94 -6.47
N GLU A 525 21.33 1.27 -7.76
CA GLU A 525 22.07 2.37 -8.37
C GLU A 525 21.14 3.57 -8.55
N VAL A 526 21.64 4.77 -8.22
CA VAL A 526 21.07 6.04 -8.68
C VAL A 526 22.13 6.80 -9.43
N GLN A 527 21.75 7.34 -10.58
CA GLN A 527 22.67 8.03 -11.49
C GLN A 527 21.96 9.20 -12.16
N GLU A 528 22.73 10.10 -12.78
CA GLU A 528 22.18 11.05 -13.75
C GLU A 528 21.45 10.29 -14.89
N PRO A 529 20.49 10.92 -15.59
CA PRO A 529 19.55 10.22 -16.45
C PRO A 529 20.14 9.90 -17.85
N GLU A 530 21.26 9.18 -17.89
CA GLU A 530 22.04 8.88 -19.09
C GLU A 530 22.61 7.45 -19.11
N ASP A 531 22.64 6.82 -20.29
CA ASP A 531 23.26 5.50 -20.52
C ASP A 531 24.62 5.67 -21.22
N LEU A 532 25.60 6.21 -20.48
CA LEU A 532 26.92 6.57 -20.99
C LEU A 532 28.03 5.81 -20.27
N SER A 533 28.69 4.89 -20.96
CA SER A 533 29.86 4.17 -20.44
C SER A 533 31.02 4.22 -21.43
N ILE A 534 32.20 4.63 -20.96
CA ILE A 534 33.46 4.46 -21.68
C ILE A 534 34.11 3.18 -21.12
N LEU A 535 34.07 2.12 -21.90
CA LEU A 535 34.56 0.79 -21.51
C LEU A 535 36.03 0.65 -21.92
N LEU A 536 36.91 0.47 -20.93
CA LEU A 536 38.35 0.29 -21.14
C LEU A 536 38.72 -1.18 -21.29
N GLU A 537 37.80 -2.05 -20.90
CA GLU A 537 37.90 -3.49 -20.95
C GLU A 537 36.64 -4.08 -21.59
N TRP A 538 36.81 -5.15 -22.37
CA TRP A 538 35.69 -5.91 -22.93
C TRP A 538 36.02 -7.39 -23.20
N ARG A 539 37.24 -7.87 -22.89
CA ARG A 539 37.57 -9.30 -22.99
C ARG A 539 36.71 -10.11 -22.00
N GLY A 540 35.95 -11.07 -22.51
CA GLY A 540 35.06 -11.92 -21.69
C GLY A 540 33.64 -11.37 -21.52
N PHE A 541 33.30 -10.32 -22.26
CA PHE A 541 31.95 -9.75 -22.34
C PHE A 541 31.38 -9.90 -23.76
N ASP A 542 30.06 -9.96 -23.86
CA ASP A 542 29.35 -10.11 -25.14
C ASP A 542 29.15 -8.74 -25.82
N LEU A 543 30.26 -8.04 -26.09
CA LEU A 543 30.28 -6.78 -26.84
C LEU A 543 31.55 -6.59 -27.68
N ASP A 544 31.47 -5.76 -28.73
CA ASP A 544 32.66 -5.30 -29.46
C ASP A 544 33.14 -3.97 -28.88
N GLY A 545 33.94 -4.02 -27.81
CA GLY A 545 34.39 -2.80 -27.13
C GLY A 545 35.31 -1.91 -27.98
N ALA A 546 35.92 -2.45 -29.04
CA ALA A 546 36.71 -1.64 -29.98
C ALA A 546 35.82 -0.70 -30.80
N ALA A 547 34.56 -1.08 -31.08
CA ALA A 547 33.58 -0.27 -31.80
C ALA A 547 32.63 0.47 -30.86
N GLU A 548 32.26 -0.14 -29.73
CA GLU A 548 31.17 0.30 -28.86
C GLU A 548 31.67 0.99 -27.58
N GLY A 549 32.86 0.65 -27.10
CA GLY A 549 33.38 1.06 -25.79
C GLY A 549 33.75 2.55 -25.66
N HIS A 550 33.70 3.31 -26.75
CA HIS A 550 34.15 4.70 -26.80
C HIS A 550 33.03 5.70 -27.17
N LEU A 551 31.75 5.31 -27.04
CA LEU A 551 30.59 6.17 -27.28
C LEU A 551 30.53 6.81 -28.69
N GLY A 552 31.17 6.18 -29.69
CA GLY A 552 31.31 6.72 -31.05
C GLY A 552 32.36 7.82 -31.23
N LEU A 553 33.19 8.11 -30.21
CA LEU A 553 34.20 9.18 -30.25
C LEU A 553 35.59 8.73 -30.74
N GLY A 554 35.88 7.43 -30.68
CA GLY A 554 37.24 6.88 -30.68
C GLY A 554 37.92 7.04 -29.33
N PHE A 555 38.81 6.10 -28.97
CA PHE A 555 39.45 6.08 -27.64
C PHE A 555 40.30 7.32 -27.35
N ASP A 556 40.97 7.89 -28.33
CA ASP A 556 41.79 9.11 -28.16
C ASP A 556 40.99 10.25 -27.53
N ARG A 557 39.75 10.45 -28.01
CA ARG A 557 38.83 11.47 -27.52
C ARG A 557 38.08 10.99 -26.27
N ALA A 558 37.64 9.74 -26.23
CA ALA A 558 36.88 9.19 -25.10
C ALA A 558 37.69 9.23 -23.79
N LEU A 559 38.98 8.88 -23.83
CA LEU A 559 39.89 9.02 -22.69
C LEU A 559 40.03 10.47 -22.21
N GLY A 560 39.55 11.45 -22.98
CA GLY A 560 39.44 12.87 -22.59
C GLY A 560 38.51 13.10 -21.40
N ALA A 561 37.57 12.19 -21.19
CA ALA A 561 36.58 12.25 -20.12
C ALA A 561 36.99 11.47 -18.86
N VAL A 562 38.11 10.74 -18.90
CA VAL A 562 38.58 9.88 -17.81
C VAL A 562 39.60 10.65 -16.98
N ASP A 563 39.40 10.67 -15.66
CA ASP A 563 40.38 11.22 -14.72
C ASP A 563 41.51 10.19 -14.53
N LEU A 564 42.70 10.56 -15.01
CA LEU A 564 43.89 9.71 -14.95
C LEU A 564 44.84 10.10 -13.81
N SER A 565 44.36 10.93 -12.87
CA SER A 565 45.11 11.32 -11.68
C SER A 565 44.87 10.35 -10.51
N ALA A 566 45.88 10.19 -9.65
CA ALA A 566 45.76 9.41 -8.43
C ALA A 566 44.73 10.03 -7.47
N MET A 567 43.86 9.18 -6.93
CA MET A 567 42.95 9.47 -5.83
C MET A 567 43.57 8.98 -4.53
N SER A 568 43.64 9.85 -3.51
CA SER A 568 44.20 9.46 -2.21
C SER A 568 43.27 8.53 -1.43
N ASP A 569 43.82 7.73 -0.51
CA ASP A 569 43.06 6.84 0.36
C ASP A 569 41.99 7.58 1.17
N GLU A 570 42.28 8.82 1.61
CA GLU A 570 41.32 9.66 2.34
C GLU A 570 40.16 10.06 1.45
N ARG A 571 40.42 10.38 0.18
CA ARG A 571 39.38 10.75 -0.78
C ARG A 571 38.50 9.55 -1.11
N VAL A 572 39.09 8.39 -1.39
CA VAL A 572 38.35 7.14 -1.62
C VAL A 572 37.49 6.80 -0.41
N SER A 573 38.05 6.88 0.79
CA SER A 573 37.30 6.62 2.03
C SER A 573 36.12 7.58 2.22
N ALA A 574 36.25 8.83 1.81
CA ALA A 574 35.16 9.82 1.88
C ALA A 574 34.03 9.56 0.86
N LEU A 575 34.27 8.73 -0.16
CA LEU A 575 33.25 8.31 -1.14
C LEU A 575 32.45 7.08 -0.67
N VAL A 576 32.84 6.45 0.43
CA VAL A 576 32.19 5.24 0.97
C VAL A 576 31.59 5.50 2.34
N ALA A 577 30.26 5.51 2.44
CA ALA A 577 29.54 5.58 3.71
C ALA A 577 29.20 4.18 4.20
N ARG A 578 29.57 3.84 5.44
CA ARG A 578 29.42 2.49 6.00
C ARG A 578 28.08 2.26 6.71
N ALA A 579 27.33 1.26 6.24
CA ALA A 579 26.06 0.72 6.77
C ALA A 579 25.22 1.67 7.65
N PRO A 580 24.66 2.73 7.09
CA PRO A 580 24.21 3.83 7.92
C PRO A 580 22.70 3.74 8.25
N ALA A 581 22.31 4.13 9.48
CA ALA A 581 21.00 3.77 10.06
C ALA A 581 19.79 4.54 9.48
N THR A 582 19.80 5.89 9.53
CA THR A 582 18.80 6.78 8.90
C THR A 582 19.42 8.13 8.50
N GLY A 583 19.22 8.62 7.27
CA GLY A 583 19.72 9.93 6.81
C GLY A 583 20.14 10.00 5.33
N PRO A 584 20.61 11.17 4.85
CA PRO A 584 21.32 11.30 3.58
C PRO A 584 22.74 10.71 3.72
N TRP A 585 23.17 9.92 2.74
CA TRP A 585 24.42 9.14 2.85
C TRP A 585 25.45 9.39 1.77
N LEU A 586 25.15 10.29 0.85
CA LEU A 586 26.08 10.67 -0.20
C LEU A 586 26.86 11.92 0.23
N PRO A 587 28.11 12.07 -0.25
CA PRO A 587 28.84 13.32 -0.10
C PRO A 587 28.06 14.52 -0.66
N GLU A 588 28.27 15.71 -0.10
CA GLU A 588 27.57 16.95 -0.50
C GLU A 588 27.64 17.23 -2.01
N GLU A 589 28.77 16.88 -2.65
CA GLU A 589 28.95 16.98 -4.10
C GLU A 589 27.91 16.19 -4.92
N ALA A 590 27.43 15.06 -4.40
CA ALA A 590 26.41 14.24 -5.05
C ALA A 590 25.04 14.92 -5.06
N GLU A 591 24.75 15.79 -4.10
CA GLU A 591 23.44 16.46 -3.96
C GLU A 591 23.11 17.38 -5.14
N SER A 592 24.12 17.79 -5.91
CA SER A 592 23.95 18.54 -7.16
C SER A 592 23.34 17.70 -8.29
N PHE A 593 23.45 16.37 -8.20
CA PHE A 593 22.97 15.42 -9.20
C PHE A 593 21.71 14.69 -8.74
N PHE A 594 21.71 14.15 -7.52
CA PHE A 594 20.62 13.35 -6.95
C PHE A 594 20.80 13.20 -5.44
N ARG A 595 19.78 12.65 -4.76
CA ARG A 595 19.84 12.33 -3.33
C ARG A 595 19.43 10.88 -3.09
N LEU A 596 20.12 10.26 -2.13
CA LEU A 596 19.85 8.90 -1.66
C LEU A 596 19.72 8.94 -0.15
N GLU A 597 18.56 8.51 0.33
CA GLU A 597 18.24 8.45 1.76
C GLU A 597 17.84 7.03 2.13
N VAL A 598 18.27 6.56 3.30
CA VAL A 598 17.78 5.30 3.88
C VAL A 598 16.94 5.63 5.10
N HIS A 599 15.76 5.02 5.20
CA HIS A 599 14.81 5.21 6.29
C HIS A 599 14.59 3.89 7.03
N GLN A 600 15.04 3.83 8.28
CA GLN A 600 14.60 2.80 9.22
C GLN A 600 13.17 3.13 9.70
N VAL A 601 12.23 2.24 9.42
CA VAL A 601 10.82 2.39 9.79
C VAL A 601 10.54 1.56 11.03
N ALA A 602 10.04 2.22 12.08
CA ALA A 602 9.46 1.60 13.26
C ALA A 602 8.25 2.45 13.69
N GLY A 603 7.04 1.94 13.52
CA GLY A 603 5.81 2.69 13.77
C GLY A 603 5.41 3.52 12.55
N THR A 604 5.24 4.83 12.67
CA THR A 604 4.90 5.72 11.54
C THR A 604 5.89 6.87 11.46
N VAL A 605 6.50 7.06 10.29
CA VAL A 605 7.52 8.08 10.00
C VAL A 605 6.98 9.01 8.91
N PRO A 606 6.89 10.33 9.15
CA PRO A 606 6.53 11.28 8.10
C PRO A 606 7.65 11.39 7.06
N LEU A 607 7.29 11.66 5.81
CA LEU A 607 8.23 11.91 4.72
C LEU A 607 7.97 13.26 4.06
N ASP A 608 9.05 13.96 3.71
CA ASP A 608 8.97 15.19 2.90
C ASP A 608 8.28 14.93 1.57
N ASP A 609 7.63 15.94 0.99
CA ASP A 609 6.93 15.93 -0.31
C ASP A 609 7.88 16.14 -1.53
N GLY A 610 7.41 15.88 -2.77
CA GLY A 610 8.22 15.96 -4.00
C GLY A 610 8.44 14.63 -4.73
N TYR A 611 8.95 14.62 -5.96
CA TYR A 611 9.16 13.37 -6.72
C TYR A 611 10.14 12.41 -6.01
N ALA A 612 9.86 11.11 -6.04
CA ALA A 612 10.75 10.08 -5.51
C ALA A 612 10.53 8.70 -6.14
N VAL A 613 11.62 7.93 -6.19
CA VAL A 613 11.59 6.48 -6.43
C VAL A 613 11.96 5.80 -5.12
N MET A 614 11.14 4.87 -4.64
CA MET A 614 11.34 4.19 -3.35
C MET A 614 11.46 2.68 -3.55
N VAL A 615 12.43 2.06 -2.88
CA VAL A 615 12.62 0.60 -2.90
C VAL A 615 12.54 0.06 -1.47
N GLY A 616 11.68 -0.94 -1.26
CA GLY A 616 11.63 -1.68 0.00
C GLY A 616 12.84 -2.61 0.11
N LEU A 617 13.58 -2.52 1.21
CA LEU A 617 14.80 -3.29 1.43
C LEU A 617 14.52 -4.54 2.27
N GLU A 618 13.78 -4.37 3.37
CA GLU A 618 13.43 -5.42 4.31
C GLU A 618 12.18 -5.05 5.11
N GLY A 619 11.55 -6.07 5.71
CA GLY A 619 10.39 -5.91 6.58
C GLY A 619 9.08 -5.65 5.85
N GLU A 620 8.08 -5.24 6.64
CA GLU A 620 6.73 -4.94 6.18
C GLU A 620 6.47 -3.45 6.36
N VAL A 621 6.65 -2.69 5.27
CA VAL A 621 6.45 -1.24 5.25
C VAL A 621 5.31 -0.89 4.30
N GLN A 622 4.47 0.05 4.71
CA GLN A 622 3.46 0.70 3.88
C GLN A 622 3.85 2.15 3.62
N LEU A 623 3.71 2.59 2.38
CA LEU A 623 3.83 3.98 1.98
C LEU A 623 2.44 4.57 1.77
N GLY A 624 2.09 5.57 2.56
CA GLY A 624 0.87 6.34 2.42
C GLY A 624 1.10 7.75 1.88
N ALA A 625 0.04 8.32 1.34
CA ALA A 625 -0.08 9.74 1.02
C ALA A 625 -1.51 10.18 1.36
N SER A 626 -1.69 11.47 1.65
CA SER A 626 -3.00 12.03 2.01
C SER A 626 -4.03 11.73 0.91
N GLY A 627 -5.20 11.21 1.31
CA GLY A 627 -6.31 10.95 0.38
C GLY A 627 -6.08 9.80 -0.60
N CYS A 628 -5.05 8.97 -0.40
CA CYS A 628 -4.72 7.83 -1.26
C CYS A 628 -4.66 6.52 -0.46
N LEU A 629 -4.88 5.39 -1.12
CA LEU A 629 -4.62 4.09 -0.50
C LEU A 629 -3.11 3.88 -0.29
N PRO A 630 -2.68 3.32 0.85
CA PRO A 630 -1.29 2.94 1.07
C PRO A 630 -0.85 1.87 0.07
N THR A 631 0.43 1.93 -0.29
CA THR A 631 1.11 0.95 -1.14
C THR A 631 2.11 0.17 -0.30
N ALA A 632 2.11 -1.16 -0.40
CA ALA A 632 3.09 -2.00 0.27
C ALA A 632 4.49 -1.86 -0.37
N LEU A 633 5.51 -1.61 0.45
CA LEU A 633 6.93 -1.53 0.14
C LEU A 633 7.72 -2.61 0.90
N ALA A 634 7.37 -3.88 0.66
CA ALA A 634 8.18 -5.01 1.12
C ALA A 634 9.51 -5.10 0.33
N ALA A 635 10.43 -5.96 0.76
CA ALA A 635 11.68 -6.25 0.06
C ALA A 635 11.46 -6.46 -1.47
N GLY A 636 12.24 -5.74 -2.28
CA GLY A 636 12.18 -5.79 -3.75
C GLY A 636 10.94 -5.14 -4.39
N ARG A 637 10.03 -4.58 -3.60
CA ARG A 637 8.93 -3.76 -4.14
C ARG A 637 9.41 -2.34 -4.36
N VAL A 638 8.97 -1.75 -5.47
CA VAL A 638 9.31 -0.39 -5.88
C VAL A 638 8.04 0.42 -6.01
N ALA A 639 8.06 1.65 -5.50
CA ALA A 639 7.00 2.62 -5.68
C ALA A 639 7.56 3.92 -6.26
N LEU A 640 6.89 4.44 -7.29
CA LEU A 640 7.08 5.76 -7.84
C LEU A 640 6.11 6.73 -7.17
N VAL A 641 6.62 7.87 -6.72
CA VAL A 641 5.81 8.84 -5.98
C VAL A 641 5.83 10.19 -6.68
N PRO A 642 4.71 10.63 -7.30
CA PRO A 642 4.62 11.95 -7.91
C PRO A 642 4.64 13.04 -6.83
N ALA A 643 5.08 14.26 -7.18
CA ALA A 643 5.06 15.41 -6.29
C ALA A 643 3.63 15.82 -5.88
N ALA A 644 2.61 15.44 -6.65
CA ALA A 644 1.21 15.58 -6.28
C ALA A 644 0.78 14.69 -5.09
N ALA A 645 1.54 13.65 -4.76
CA ALA A 645 1.32 12.84 -3.56
C ALA A 645 1.84 13.59 -2.32
N ARG A 646 0.94 14.27 -1.61
CA ARG A 646 1.25 15.14 -0.46
C ARG A 646 1.00 14.45 0.88
N GLY A 647 1.69 14.90 1.92
CA GLY A 647 1.50 14.41 3.30
C GLY A 647 1.84 12.92 3.40
N ARG A 648 3.05 12.60 2.97
CA ARG A 648 3.53 11.23 2.83
C ARG A 648 4.03 10.67 4.15
N TRP A 649 3.93 9.35 4.29
CA TRP A 649 4.39 8.65 5.47
C TRP A 649 4.76 7.21 5.15
N LEU A 650 5.69 6.65 5.92
CA LEU A 650 5.97 5.22 5.99
C LEU A 650 5.39 4.69 7.29
N ALA A 651 4.76 3.50 7.27
CA ALA A 651 4.35 2.81 8.48
C ALA A 651 4.72 1.33 8.46
N GLY A 652 5.00 0.76 9.63
CA GLY A 652 5.35 -0.65 9.81
C GLY A 652 6.71 -0.83 10.47
N THR A 653 7.39 -1.92 10.10
CA THR A 653 8.74 -2.24 10.59
C THR A 653 9.59 -2.73 9.43
N GLY A 654 10.70 -2.05 9.15
CA GLY A 654 11.58 -2.41 8.04
C GLY A 654 12.49 -1.28 7.60
N ARG A 655 13.09 -1.40 6.40
CA ARG A 655 13.93 -0.36 5.81
C ARG A 655 13.51 -0.06 4.37
N VAL A 656 13.56 1.21 4.02
CA VAL A 656 13.24 1.72 2.68
C VAL A 656 14.34 2.65 2.23
N ILE A 657 14.73 2.58 0.96
CA ILE A 657 15.57 3.59 0.31
C ILE A 657 14.68 4.56 -0.47
N VAL A 658 14.99 5.86 -0.38
CA VAL A 658 14.27 6.94 -1.05
C VAL A 658 15.27 7.69 -1.93
N LEU A 659 14.98 7.73 -3.23
CA LEU A 659 15.86 8.27 -4.26
C LEU A 659 15.17 9.47 -4.90
N ARG A 660 15.85 10.62 -4.90
CA ARG A 660 15.25 11.90 -5.27
C ARG A 660 16.11 12.69 -6.25
N PRO A 661 15.49 13.59 -7.03
CA PRO A 661 16.22 14.60 -7.78
C PRO A 661 17.00 15.53 -6.83
N PRO A 662 17.93 16.34 -7.36
CA PRO A 662 18.61 17.36 -6.58
C PRO A 662 17.58 18.34 -6.02
N ALA A 663 17.89 18.97 -4.88
CA ALA A 663 16.99 19.96 -4.30
C ALA A 663 16.76 21.12 -5.30
N SER A 664 15.49 21.50 -5.48
CA SER A 664 15.07 22.55 -6.43
C SER A 664 15.42 23.94 -5.96
#